data_AF-W8S1F7-F1
#
_entry.id   AF-W8S1F7-F1
#
_cell.length_a   1.000
_cell.length_b   1.000
_cell.length_c   1.000
_cell.angle_alpha   90.00
_cell.angle_beta   90.00
_cell.angle_gamma   90.00
#
_symmetry.space_group_name_H-M   'P 1'
#
loop_
_entity.id
_entity.type
_entity.pdbx_description
1 polymer ?
#
loop_
_entity_poly.entity_id
_entity_poly.type
_entity_poly.pdbx_seq_one_letter_code
_entity_poly.pdbx_strand_id
1 'polypeptide(L)'
;MCGIIGVLGDHEVAPILVEALKRLEYRGYDSAGIATVQNGTLDRRRAVGKLNNLSDLLVHDALAGKAGIGHTRWATHGTPTVANAHPHRAGRVAVVHNGIIENYRDLRMRLKDRVFESETDTETVAQLCESFLEAGLPPRDAAAETLKHLEGAFALAFLFDGEDDLIVAARKGSPLCIGHGDGEMFVGSDAIALAPLTNMITYLDEGDYAFITRAGVEIRDAAGRLANREAQTISAQATQIDKAGHKHFMSKEIFEQPTVLAECLTHYAPGDRVALPEDALDFAQTDRLILVACGTANYACLVAKYWFEQLAGLPCEVDIASEFRYRAPPVSEAATALFVSQSGETADTLAALRYASDKAARIISVVNVPQSSIARESDLALPILAGVEVGVASTKAFMNQLGVLANLAILAARQRGHIDAARETELLATLRAVPGLVNQALALEERIQKQTGKLAEARSVLFLGRGAMFPLALEGALKLKEISYIHAEGYASGELKHGPIALVDKTVPVIVMAPRDALFDKTVSNMQEVLARDGRVWLITDAEGAEIAGDGVWQTLIIPRIEPDLCAHALCRAGTVDRLSYSPAQRHRCGPAPQPGQVGDGGMSLPGAATLALTGRHVRLVPLSRDHADALGAASAEGRLDRLWYTSVPTPDGMPAEIDRRLALKAAGSMLPFATLDATGRPVGMTTYMNIDAGLPRVEIGSTWITPAAQRGPLNTEAKRLMLAHAFEVWRCTAVEFRTHRLNTQSRRAIERLGAQLDGILRAHMRMPNGTLRDTAVYSITAPEWPAIRSHLDWQLERPR
;
A
#
# COMPACT_ATOMS: atom_id res chain seq x y z
N MET A 1 3.39 8.55 1.91
CA MET A 1 4.06 9.72 2.54
C MET A 1 5.37 9.23 3.16
N CYS A 2 6.46 9.96 3.19
CA CYS A 2 7.67 9.45 3.86
C CYS A 2 7.57 9.61 5.40
N GLY A 3 8.49 9.00 6.16
CA GLY A 3 8.58 9.13 7.61
C GLY A 3 9.95 9.65 8.06
N ILE A 4 9.99 10.63 8.97
CA ILE A 4 11.22 11.15 9.61
C ILE A 4 11.20 10.84 11.10
N ILE A 5 12.34 10.40 11.61
CA ILE A 5 12.64 10.35 13.05
C ILE A 5 14.03 10.97 13.31
N GLY A 6 14.18 11.67 14.42
CA GLY A 6 15.46 12.13 14.96
C GLY A 6 15.49 11.89 16.46
N VAL A 7 16.64 11.51 17.00
CA VAL A 7 16.84 11.18 18.41
C VAL A 7 18.16 11.76 18.87
N LEU A 8 18.10 12.59 19.91
CA LEU A 8 19.22 12.96 20.77
C LEU A 8 19.00 12.25 22.11
N GLY A 9 19.65 11.10 22.28
CA GLY A 9 19.47 10.24 23.44
C GLY A 9 20.71 10.17 24.33
N ASP A 10 20.56 9.55 25.50
CA ASP A 10 21.67 9.26 26.41
C ASP A 10 22.32 7.89 26.14
N HIS A 11 21.63 7.07 25.35
CA HIS A 11 22.03 5.73 24.91
C HIS A 11 22.22 5.66 23.39
N GLU A 12 22.69 4.51 22.91
CA GLU A 12 22.80 4.21 21.47
C GLU A 12 21.43 4.36 20.79
N VAL A 13 21.32 5.27 19.82
CA VAL A 13 20.02 5.64 19.24
C VAL A 13 19.59 4.76 18.07
N ALA A 14 20.49 3.98 17.46
CA ALA A 14 20.16 3.19 16.29
C ALA A 14 18.97 2.21 16.50
N PRO A 15 18.88 1.45 17.61
CA PRO A 15 17.72 0.61 17.88
C PRO A 15 16.43 1.42 18.06
N ILE A 16 16.51 2.59 18.68
CA ILE A 16 15.38 3.50 18.93
C ILE A 16 14.85 4.04 17.59
N LEU A 17 15.75 4.49 16.72
CA LEU A 17 15.42 4.97 15.37
C LEU A 17 14.70 3.88 14.57
N VAL A 18 15.19 2.64 14.58
CA VAL A 18 14.56 1.52 13.86
C VAL A 18 13.16 1.21 14.39
N GLU A 19 12.98 1.15 15.71
CA GLU A 19 11.65 0.86 16.28
C GLU A 19 10.65 2.00 16.02
N ALA A 20 11.09 3.26 16.03
CA ALA A 20 10.27 4.40 15.65
C ALA A 20 9.91 4.38 14.14
N LEU A 21 10.87 4.07 13.26
CA LEU A 21 10.63 3.93 11.82
C LEU A 21 9.63 2.81 11.49
N LYS A 22 9.62 1.73 12.28
CA LYS A 22 8.67 0.63 12.11
C LYS A 22 7.22 1.09 12.28
N ARG A 23 6.99 2.08 13.14
CA ARG A 23 5.68 2.71 13.34
C ARG A 23 5.32 3.66 12.19
N LEU A 24 6.28 4.07 11.38
CA LEU A 24 6.12 4.91 10.19
C LEU A 24 6.15 4.12 8.87
N GLU A 25 6.33 2.79 8.90
CA GLU A 25 6.43 1.95 7.70
C GLU A 25 5.13 1.95 6.85
N TYR A 26 3.98 2.24 7.47
CA TYR A 26 2.71 2.41 6.75
C TYR A 26 2.72 3.63 5.81
N ARG A 27 3.61 4.60 6.05
CA ARG A 27 3.74 5.78 5.21
C ARG A 27 4.64 5.48 4.00
N GLY A 28 5.74 4.73 4.17
CA GLY A 28 6.70 4.41 3.11
C GLY A 28 7.51 3.13 3.38
N TYR A 29 7.75 2.33 2.33
CA TYR A 29 8.40 1.01 2.42
C TYR A 29 9.33 0.67 1.24
N ASP A 30 9.64 1.63 0.36
CA ASP A 30 10.49 1.39 -0.80
C ASP A 30 11.98 1.32 -0.42
N SER A 31 12.36 2.02 0.63
CA SER A 31 13.69 1.97 1.24
C SER A 31 13.66 2.61 2.64
N ALA A 32 14.66 2.31 3.46
CA ALA A 32 14.85 2.92 4.77
C ALA A 32 16.33 3.12 5.08
N GLY A 33 16.63 4.05 5.98
CA GLY A 33 17.99 4.25 6.46
C GLY A 33 18.08 5.09 7.71
N ILE A 34 19.24 5.04 8.35
CA ILE A 34 19.61 5.83 9.52
C ILE A 34 21.01 6.41 9.38
N ALA A 35 21.28 7.52 10.06
CA ALA A 35 22.59 8.09 10.25
C ALA A 35 22.77 8.45 11.73
N THR A 36 23.99 8.29 12.24
CA THR A 36 24.35 8.63 13.62
C THR A 36 25.68 9.38 13.66
N VAL A 37 25.92 10.07 14.76
CA VAL A 37 27.23 10.63 15.11
C VAL A 37 27.78 9.89 16.31
N GLN A 38 29.00 9.38 16.16
CA GLN A 38 29.76 8.71 17.22
C GLN A 38 31.13 9.37 17.35
N ASN A 39 31.42 9.94 18.53
CA ASN A 39 32.68 10.62 18.82
C ASN A 39 33.02 11.68 17.75
N GLY A 40 32.01 12.47 17.36
CA GLY A 40 32.14 13.47 16.31
C GLY A 40 32.31 12.93 14.90
N THR A 41 32.14 11.62 14.65
CA THR A 41 32.16 11.05 13.30
C THR A 41 30.76 10.65 12.84
N LEU A 42 30.32 11.23 11.73
CA LEU A 42 29.05 10.94 11.07
C LEU A 42 29.16 9.69 10.17
N ASP A 43 28.24 8.75 10.34
CA ASP A 43 28.11 7.57 9.48
C ASP A 43 26.64 7.20 9.21
N ARG A 44 26.37 6.39 8.16
CA ARG A 44 25.00 6.06 7.71
C ARG A 44 24.86 4.61 7.24
N ARG A 45 23.67 4.03 7.43
CA ARG A 45 23.26 2.73 6.89
C ARG A 45 21.92 2.85 6.19
N ARG A 46 21.80 2.25 5.00
CA ARG A 46 20.63 2.36 4.12
C ARG A 46 20.36 1.03 3.44
N ALA A 47 19.09 0.69 3.29
CA ALA A 47 18.66 -0.53 2.62
C ALA A 47 17.45 -0.25 1.71
N VAL A 48 17.39 -0.96 0.58
CA VAL A 48 16.21 -0.96 -0.31
C VAL A 48 15.19 -1.95 0.23
N GLY A 49 13.91 -1.64 0.06
CA GLY A 49 12.77 -2.43 0.50
C GLY A 49 12.34 -2.14 1.93
N LYS A 50 11.71 -3.13 2.54
CA LYS A 50 11.10 -3.04 3.87
C LYS A 50 12.14 -2.80 4.96
N LEU A 51 11.69 -2.27 6.09
CA LEU A 51 12.55 -1.89 7.21
C LEU A 51 13.38 -3.08 7.75
N ASN A 52 12.89 -4.31 7.64
CA ASN A 52 13.63 -5.51 8.03
C ASN A 52 15.00 -5.61 7.35
N ASN A 53 15.13 -5.16 6.10
CA ASN A 53 16.41 -5.19 5.39
C ASN A 53 17.44 -4.25 6.04
N LEU A 54 16.99 -3.11 6.58
CA LEU A 54 17.84 -2.20 7.35
C LEU A 54 18.18 -2.82 8.71
N SER A 55 17.22 -3.46 9.38
CA SER A 55 17.46 -4.18 10.64
C SER A 55 18.52 -5.27 10.48
N ASP A 56 18.43 -6.08 9.42
CA ASP A 56 19.38 -7.15 9.11
C ASP A 56 20.78 -6.57 8.82
N LEU A 57 20.86 -5.46 8.10
CA LEU A 57 22.12 -4.75 7.86
C LEU A 57 22.77 -4.31 9.19
N LEU A 58 21.99 -3.73 10.11
CA LEU A 58 22.49 -3.24 11.40
C LEU A 58 22.92 -4.37 12.36
N VAL A 59 22.45 -5.60 12.18
CA VAL A 59 22.94 -6.76 12.92
C VAL A 59 24.38 -7.10 12.52
N HIS A 60 24.72 -6.94 11.24
CA HIS A 60 26.05 -7.27 10.72
C HIS A 60 27.03 -6.09 10.73
N ASP A 61 26.50 -4.88 10.59
CA ASP A 61 27.26 -3.64 10.48
C ASP A 61 26.57 -2.58 11.36
N ALA A 62 26.81 -2.72 12.66
CA ALA A 62 26.19 -1.90 13.68
C ALA A 62 26.61 -0.44 13.55
N LEU A 63 25.65 0.45 13.77
CA LEU A 63 25.85 1.89 13.68
C LEU A 63 25.71 2.50 15.07
N ALA A 64 26.85 2.82 15.70
CA ALA A 64 26.90 3.43 17.03
C ALA A 64 26.68 4.95 16.96
N GLY A 65 26.20 5.54 18.05
CA GLY A 65 26.04 6.97 18.22
C GLY A 65 24.87 7.32 19.14
N LYS A 66 24.97 8.46 19.80
CA LYS A 66 23.93 8.99 20.71
C LYS A 66 23.07 10.10 20.10
N ALA A 67 23.44 10.55 18.90
CA ALA A 67 22.67 11.47 18.08
C ALA A 67 22.42 10.81 16.73
N GLY A 68 21.19 10.88 16.22
CA GLY A 68 20.89 10.25 14.94
C GLY A 68 19.56 10.65 14.32
N ILE A 69 19.47 10.44 13.02
CA ILE A 69 18.28 10.67 12.20
C ILE A 69 17.97 9.42 11.38
N GLY A 70 16.69 9.20 11.09
CA GLY A 70 16.18 8.04 10.37
C GLY A 70 15.06 8.39 9.41
N HIS A 71 14.91 7.58 8.37
CA HIS A 71 13.91 7.80 7.33
C HIS A 71 13.32 6.51 6.77
N THR A 72 12.02 6.54 6.47
CA THR A 72 11.34 5.60 5.58
C THR A 72 10.85 6.32 4.33
N ARG A 73 11.16 5.78 3.16
CA ARG A 73 10.95 6.45 1.87
C ARG A 73 9.83 5.80 1.08
N TRP A 74 8.98 6.66 0.51
CA TRP A 74 8.10 6.38 -0.62
C TRP A 74 8.66 7.14 -1.83
N ALA A 75 9.12 6.45 -2.87
CA ALA A 75 9.86 7.08 -3.95
C ALA A 75 8.96 7.97 -4.83
N THR A 76 9.30 9.26 -4.93
CA THR A 76 8.67 10.24 -5.85
C THR A 76 9.61 10.61 -6.99
N HIS A 77 10.87 10.94 -6.66
CA HIS A 77 11.95 11.24 -7.61
C HIS A 77 13.06 10.18 -7.54
N GLY A 78 13.38 9.52 -8.64
CA GLY A 78 14.43 8.50 -8.70
C GLY A 78 13.99 7.15 -8.14
N THR A 79 14.45 6.09 -8.81
CA THR A 79 14.05 4.70 -8.51
C THR A 79 14.46 4.27 -7.09
N PRO A 80 13.78 3.29 -6.46
CA PRO A 80 14.18 2.74 -5.16
C PRO A 80 15.55 2.04 -5.22
N THR A 81 16.62 2.79 -4.96
CA THR A 81 18.00 2.30 -4.90
C THR A 81 18.63 2.70 -3.58
N VAL A 82 19.70 2.02 -3.17
CA VAL A 82 20.46 2.42 -1.98
C VAL A 82 20.96 3.85 -2.12
N ALA A 83 21.38 4.27 -3.32
CA ALA A 83 21.84 5.63 -3.60
C ALA A 83 20.75 6.68 -3.34
N ASN A 84 19.50 6.40 -3.72
CA ASN A 84 18.35 7.28 -3.54
C ASN A 84 17.68 7.15 -2.16
N ALA A 85 18.08 6.19 -1.33
CA ALA A 85 17.56 6.05 0.03
C ALA A 85 18.11 7.18 0.93
N HIS A 86 17.29 7.68 1.85
CA HIS A 86 17.74 8.63 2.87
C HIS A 86 18.34 7.87 4.07
N PRO A 87 19.21 8.49 4.89
CA PRO A 87 19.73 9.87 4.79
C PRO A 87 20.72 10.10 3.64
N HIS A 88 20.61 11.24 2.96
CA HIS A 88 21.64 11.70 2.02
C HIS A 88 22.79 12.33 2.81
N ARG A 89 24.03 12.10 2.39
CA ARG A 89 25.23 12.68 3.00
C ARG A 89 26.01 13.44 1.94
N ALA A 90 26.47 14.64 2.29
CA ALA A 90 27.48 15.39 1.55
C ALA A 90 28.52 15.87 2.55
N GLY A 91 29.77 15.43 2.41
CA GLY A 91 30.85 15.78 3.34
C GLY A 91 30.47 15.54 4.82
N ARG A 92 30.30 16.65 5.55
CA ARG A 92 30.08 16.73 6.99
C ARG A 92 28.60 16.80 7.39
N VAL A 93 27.66 16.70 6.45
CA VAL A 93 26.23 16.80 6.75
C VAL A 93 25.45 15.61 6.21
N ALA A 94 24.50 15.11 7.01
CA ALA A 94 23.46 14.17 6.59
C ALA A 94 22.07 14.79 6.72
N VAL A 95 21.18 14.48 5.77
CA VAL A 95 19.83 15.05 5.67
C VAL A 95 18.80 13.95 5.40
N VAL A 96 17.69 14.01 6.13
CA VAL A 96 16.44 13.30 5.81
C VAL A 96 15.36 14.31 5.43
N HIS A 97 14.49 13.92 4.49
CA HIS A 97 13.54 14.82 3.85
C HIS A 97 12.19 14.15 3.56
N ASN A 98 11.10 14.83 3.91
CA ASN A 98 9.74 14.52 3.47
C ASN A 98 9.21 15.70 2.67
N GLY A 99 8.88 15.50 1.39
CA GLY A 99 8.39 16.57 0.54
C GLY A 99 9.05 16.58 -0.83
N ILE A 100 8.99 17.73 -1.51
CA ILE A 100 9.61 17.99 -2.81
C ILE A 100 10.27 19.36 -2.75
N ILE A 101 11.56 19.42 -3.12
CA ILE A 101 12.28 20.67 -3.40
C ILE A 101 12.05 21.03 -4.86
N GLU A 102 11.21 22.01 -5.14
CA GLU A 102 10.74 22.32 -6.49
C GLU A 102 11.84 22.95 -7.36
N ASN A 103 12.71 23.76 -6.76
CA ASN A 103 13.83 24.43 -7.44
C ASN A 103 15.14 23.63 -7.44
N TYR A 104 15.10 22.31 -7.18
CA TYR A 104 16.31 21.49 -7.06
C TYR A 104 17.19 21.52 -8.32
N ARG A 105 16.59 21.65 -9.52
CA ARG A 105 17.34 21.72 -10.79
C ARG A 105 18.23 22.97 -10.86
N ASP A 106 17.69 24.12 -10.47
CA ASP A 106 18.42 25.39 -10.46
C ASP A 106 19.54 25.38 -9.42
N LEU A 107 19.27 24.80 -8.25
CA LEU A 107 20.27 24.61 -7.20
C LEU A 107 21.39 23.64 -7.64
N ARG A 108 21.06 22.54 -8.31
CA ARG A 108 22.06 21.61 -8.88
C ARG A 108 22.93 22.30 -9.93
N MET A 109 22.36 23.17 -10.78
CA MET A 109 23.13 23.96 -11.74
C MET A 109 24.10 24.94 -11.07
N ARG A 110 23.71 25.55 -9.94
CA ARG A 110 24.61 26.39 -9.11
C ARG A 110 25.74 25.59 -8.48
N LEU A 111 25.52 24.30 -8.23
CA LEU A 111 26.47 23.36 -7.62
C LEU A 111 27.12 22.42 -8.65
N LYS A 112 27.22 22.83 -9.93
CA LYS A 112 27.68 21.99 -11.05
C LYS A 112 29.07 21.36 -10.86
N ASP A 113 29.92 21.97 -10.04
CA ASP A 113 31.29 21.50 -9.79
C ASP A 113 31.32 20.39 -8.71
N ARG A 114 30.15 20.03 -8.14
CA ARG A 114 29.98 18.94 -7.17
C ARG A 114 29.48 17.66 -7.84
N VAL A 115 29.86 16.52 -7.27
CA VAL A 115 29.39 15.21 -7.70
C VAL A 115 28.12 14.85 -6.94
N PHE A 116 27.09 14.46 -7.69
CA PHE A 116 25.83 13.94 -7.15
C PHE A 116 25.80 12.43 -7.31
N GLU A 117 25.59 11.70 -6.21
CA GLU A 117 25.48 10.24 -6.15
C GLU A 117 24.07 9.74 -6.49
N SER A 118 23.06 10.63 -6.48
CA SER A 118 21.65 10.28 -6.56
C SER A 118 20.85 11.17 -7.50
N GLU A 119 19.65 10.69 -7.83
CA GLU A 119 18.68 11.39 -8.66
C GLU A 119 17.69 12.23 -7.82
N THR A 120 17.84 12.23 -6.49
CA THR A 120 16.88 12.84 -5.59
C THR A 120 17.08 14.34 -5.45
N ASP A 121 15.98 15.05 -5.32
CA ASP A 121 15.96 16.45 -4.93
C ASP A 121 16.65 16.67 -3.56
N THR A 122 16.47 15.73 -2.61
CA THR A 122 17.07 15.76 -1.27
C THR A 122 18.58 15.88 -1.24
N GLU A 123 19.31 15.19 -2.12
CA GLU A 123 20.78 15.30 -2.14
C GLU A 123 21.25 16.74 -2.40
N THR A 124 20.47 17.50 -3.17
CA THR A 124 20.72 18.92 -3.44
C THR A 124 20.74 19.74 -2.15
N VAL A 125 19.89 19.40 -1.17
CA VAL A 125 19.87 20.05 0.15
C VAL A 125 21.15 19.76 0.92
N ALA A 126 21.61 18.49 0.93
CA ALA A 126 22.85 18.11 1.60
C ALA A 126 24.08 18.79 0.96
N GLN A 127 24.18 18.78 -0.37
CA GLN A 127 25.29 19.40 -1.10
C GLN A 127 25.32 20.93 -0.94
N LEU A 128 24.14 21.57 -0.91
CA LEU A 128 24.04 23.01 -0.66
C LEU A 128 24.50 23.36 0.75
N CYS A 129 24.08 22.60 1.76
CA CYS A 129 24.51 22.80 3.14
C CYS A 129 26.02 22.59 3.32
N GLU A 130 26.59 21.53 2.72
CA GLU A 130 28.04 21.32 2.73
C GLU A 130 28.81 22.49 2.09
N SER A 131 28.27 23.10 1.03
CA SER A 131 28.91 24.27 0.41
C SER A 131 29.03 25.47 1.35
N PHE A 132 28.06 25.66 2.24
CA PHE A 132 28.11 26.70 3.26
C PHE A 132 29.05 26.35 4.41
N LEU A 133 29.13 25.07 4.78
CA LEU A 133 30.13 24.58 5.76
C LEU A 133 31.56 24.73 5.24
N GLU A 134 31.80 24.50 3.95
CA GLU A 134 33.11 24.72 3.31
C GLU A 134 33.47 26.22 3.23
N ALA A 135 32.45 27.09 3.10
CA ALA A 135 32.62 28.54 3.17
C ALA A 135 32.87 29.07 4.60
N GLY A 136 32.91 28.18 5.61
CA GLY A 136 33.27 28.52 6.99
C GLY A 136 32.09 28.87 7.90
N LEU A 137 30.84 28.70 7.45
CA LEU A 137 29.69 28.84 8.34
C LEU A 137 29.63 27.67 9.32
N PRO A 138 29.31 27.90 10.61
CA PRO A 138 29.09 26.81 11.57
C PRO A 138 27.80 26.03 11.23
N PRO A 139 27.64 24.79 11.73
CA PRO A 139 26.51 23.90 11.40
C PRO A 139 25.12 24.53 11.48
N ARG A 140 24.84 25.27 12.56
CA ARG A 140 23.55 25.96 12.76
C ARG A 140 23.27 26.98 11.66
N ASP A 141 24.27 27.80 11.33
CA ASP A 141 24.13 28.88 10.35
C ASP A 141 24.11 28.35 8.92
N ALA A 142 24.90 27.31 8.62
CA ALA A 142 24.89 26.65 7.31
C ALA A 142 23.53 26.02 7.00
N ALA A 143 22.90 25.38 7.99
CA ALA A 143 21.54 24.85 7.85
C ALA A 143 20.53 25.97 7.61
N ALA A 144 20.54 27.02 8.45
CA ALA A 144 19.63 28.16 8.31
C ALA A 144 19.79 28.90 6.97
N GLU A 145 21.03 29.06 6.50
CA GLU A 145 21.32 29.66 5.19
C GLU A 145 20.79 28.76 4.07
N THR A 146 21.01 27.45 4.13
CA THR A 146 20.47 26.48 3.16
C THR A 146 18.96 26.65 2.97
N LEU A 147 18.20 26.75 4.06
CA LEU A 147 16.73 26.86 4.04
C LEU A 147 16.22 28.07 3.25
N LYS A 148 16.98 29.18 3.21
CA LYS A 148 16.57 30.41 2.49
C LYS A 148 16.53 30.22 0.97
N HIS A 149 17.24 29.24 0.43
CA HIS A 149 17.31 28.98 -1.01
C HIS A 149 16.34 27.89 -1.47
N LEU A 150 15.59 27.25 -0.56
CA LEU A 150 14.71 26.13 -0.90
C LEU A 150 13.29 26.59 -1.23
N GLU A 151 12.79 26.12 -2.38
CA GLU A 151 11.39 26.28 -2.80
C GLU A 151 10.66 24.93 -2.79
N GLY A 152 9.34 24.97 -2.60
CA GLY A 152 8.49 23.80 -2.45
C GLY A 152 8.04 23.54 -1.01
N ALA A 153 7.58 22.31 -0.78
CA ALA A 153 7.06 21.84 0.50
C ALA A 153 7.93 20.70 1.03
N PHE A 154 8.54 20.89 2.19
CA PHE A 154 9.49 19.98 2.83
C PHE A 154 9.39 19.96 4.36
N ALA A 155 9.73 18.82 4.94
CA ALA A 155 10.17 18.69 6.32
C ALA A 155 11.56 18.06 6.30
N LEU A 156 12.51 18.66 7.00
CA LEU A 156 13.92 18.30 6.97
C LEU A 156 14.45 18.05 8.38
N ALA A 157 15.36 17.09 8.52
CA ALA A 157 16.24 16.99 9.69
C ALA A 157 17.69 16.79 9.25
N PHE A 158 18.58 17.57 9.85
CA PHE A 158 20.01 17.60 9.58
C PHE A 158 20.81 17.05 10.75
N LEU A 159 21.89 16.35 10.44
CA LEU A 159 22.88 15.84 11.37
C LEU A 159 24.27 16.19 10.85
N PHE A 160 25.20 16.53 11.75
CA PHE A 160 26.50 17.09 11.38
C PHE A 160 27.66 16.31 11.99
N ASP A 161 28.74 16.18 11.23
CA ASP A 161 30.03 15.69 11.69
C ASP A 161 30.58 16.64 12.76
N GLY A 162 31.16 16.08 13.82
CA GLY A 162 31.66 16.82 14.99
C GLY A 162 30.60 17.27 16.01
N GLU A 163 29.31 17.11 15.71
CA GLU A 163 28.21 17.59 16.57
C GLU A 163 27.42 16.43 17.19
N ASP A 164 27.82 15.98 18.38
CA ASP A 164 27.17 14.86 19.10
C ASP A 164 25.87 15.27 19.84
N ASP A 165 25.51 16.56 19.82
CA ASP A 165 24.34 17.12 20.54
C ASP A 165 23.58 18.18 19.71
N LEU A 166 23.49 17.99 18.40
CA LEU A 166 22.74 18.89 17.52
C LEU A 166 21.91 18.14 16.48
N ILE A 167 20.62 18.43 16.45
CA ILE A 167 19.75 18.20 15.30
C ILE A 167 19.18 19.55 14.86
N VAL A 168 19.22 19.83 13.56
CA VAL A 168 18.47 20.97 12.99
C VAL A 168 17.25 20.42 12.26
N ALA A 169 16.07 20.88 12.64
CA ALA A 169 14.80 20.48 12.05
C ALA A 169 14.15 21.68 11.35
N ALA A 170 13.50 21.48 10.20
CA ALA A 170 12.84 22.56 9.49
C ALA A 170 11.53 22.10 8.83
N ARG A 171 10.53 22.97 8.84
CA ARG A 171 9.18 22.71 8.31
C ARG A 171 8.76 23.80 7.32
N LYS A 172 8.27 23.37 6.16
CA LYS A 172 7.53 24.17 5.19
C LYS A 172 6.54 23.27 4.45
N GLY A 173 5.24 23.34 4.72
CA GLY A 173 4.23 22.42 4.19
C GLY A 173 4.16 21.09 4.94
N SER A 174 5.14 20.20 4.77
CA SER A 174 5.08 18.84 5.37
C SER A 174 5.13 18.90 6.91
N PRO A 175 4.38 18.05 7.64
CA PRO A 175 4.32 18.10 9.10
C PRO A 175 5.63 17.66 9.76
N LEU A 176 5.99 18.34 10.85
CA LEU A 176 7.12 18.01 11.71
C LEU A 176 6.85 18.48 13.14
N CYS A 177 7.22 17.65 14.11
CA CYS A 177 7.04 17.94 15.53
C CYS A 177 8.26 17.52 16.35
N ILE A 178 8.41 18.12 17.52
CA ILE A 178 9.53 17.93 18.45
C ILE A 178 8.98 17.27 19.71
N GLY A 179 9.55 16.15 20.11
CA GLY A 179 9.24 15.47 21.35
C GLY A 179 10.23 15.84 22.45
N HIS A 180 9.71 16.06 23.66
CA HIS A 180 10.49 16.44 24.85
C HIS A 180 10.62 15.27 25.81
N GLY A 181 11.83 14.77 26.03
CA GLY A 181 12.14 13.74 27.03
C GLY A 181 12.80 14.32 28.28
N ASP A 182 13.25 13.44 29.17
CA ASP A 182 14.08 13.82 30.33
C ASP A 182 15.56 13.64 29.95
N GLY A 183 16.25 14.75 29.64
CA GLY A 183 17.63 14.73 29.12
C GLY A 183 17.76 14.26 27.66
N GLU A 184 16.64 13.94 27.01
CA GLU A 184 16.58 13.47 25.62
C GLU A 184 15.61 14.32 24.80
N MET A 185 15.88 14.46 23.50
CA MET A 185 15.02 15.20 22.57
C MET A 185 14.78 14.40 21.30
N PHE A 186 13.58 14.55 20.74
CA PHE A 186 13.14 13.77 19.58
C PHE A 186 12.56 14.67 18.48
N VAL A 187 12.65 14.22 17.23
CA VAL A 187 12.02 14.86 16.07
C VAL A 187 11.21 13.81 15.34
N GLY A 188 9.97 14.10 14.99
CA GLY A 188 9.12 13.15 14.28
C GLY A 188 8.24 13.84 13.24
N SER A 189 8.08 13.21 12.08
CA SER A 189 7.06 13.67 11.11
C SER A 189 5.61 13.37 11.54
N ASP A 190 5.45 12.55 12.60
CA ASP A 190 4.17 12.19 13.19
C ASP A 190 4.37 11.93 14.70
N ALA A 191 3.41 12.37 15.52
CA ALA A 191 3.34 12.08 16.94
C ALA A 191 3.35 10.57 17.24
N ILE A 192 2.80 9.74 16.34
CA ILE A 192 2.78 8.28 16.48
C ILE A 192 4.19 7.68 16.63
N ALA A 193 5.18 8.25 15.94
CA ALA A 193 6.55 7.77 16.03
C ALA A 193 7.22 8.13 17.36
N LEU A 194 6.78 9.25 17.96
CA LEU A 194 7.33 9.79 19.20
C LEU A 194 6.64 9.22 20.45
N ALA A 195 5.42 8.72 20.32
CA ALA A 195 4.59 8.25 21.42
C ALA A 195 5.26 7.26 22.40
N PRO A 196 6.14 6.31 21.96
CA PRO A 196 6.84 5.43 22.89
C PRO A 196 7.97 6.12 23.67
N LEU A 197 8.44 7.27 23.17
CA LEU A 197 9.59 8.00 23.67
C LEU A 197 9.17 9.14 24.58
N THR A 198 8.05 9.81 24.25
CA THR A 198 7.48 10.88 25.04
C THR A 198 6.00 11.09 24.72
N ASN A 199 5.27 11.68 25.66
CA ASN A 199 3.92 12.18 25.47
C ASN A 199 3.87 13.71 25.33
N MET A 200 5.00 14.41 25.43
CA MET A 200 5.06 15.88 25.37
C MET A 200 5.65 16.32 24.04
N ILE A 201 4.86 17.03 23.23
CA ILE A 201 5.21 17.36 21.85
C ILE A 201 4.95 18.84 21.56
N THR A 202 5.83 19.45 20.78
CA THR A 202 5.65 20.78 20.19
C THR A 202 5.58 20.65 18.68
N TYR A 203 4.50 21.11 18.05
CA TYR A 203 4.41 21.17 16.59
C TYR A 203 5.13 22.42 16.09
N LEU A 204 5.92 22.27 15.01
CA LEU A 204 6.49 23.42 14.30
C LEU A 204 5.41 24.05 13.44
N ASP A 205 5.39 25.37 13.30
CA ASP A 205 4.50 26.07 12.38
C ASP A 205 5.09 26.13 10.95
N GLU A 206 4.30 26.63 10.00
CA GLU A 206 4.73 26.82 8.61
C GLU A 206 5.93 27.79 8.53
N GLY A 207 7.05 27.31 7.97
CA GLY A 207 8.28 28.08 7.81
C GLY A 207 9.21 28.07 9.03
N ASP A 208 8.83 27.39 10.12
CA ASP A 208 9.68 27.26 11.29
C ASP A 208 10.90 26.37 11.05
N TYR A 209 12.00 26.70 11.72
CA TYR A 209 13.14 25.81 11.89
C TYR A 209 13.64 25.86 13.34
N ALA A 210 14.22 24.75 13.79
CA ALA A 210 14.56 24.53 15.17
C ALA A 210 15.98 23.97 15.31
N PHE A 211 16.69 24.47 16.31
CA PHE A 211 17.96 23.93 16.77
C PHE A 211 17.71 23.15 18.05
N ILE A 212 18.02 21.85 18.02
CA ILE A 212 17.64 20.91 19.07
C ILE A 212 18.91 20.32 19.66
N THR A 213 18.99 20.34 20.99
CA THR A 213 20.06 19.79 21.84
C THR A 213 19.40 18.99 22.96
N ARG A 214 20.11 18.12 23.69
CA ARG A 214 19.55 17.44 24.87
C ARG A 214 19.03 18.39 25.94
N ALA A 215 19.59 19.61 26.02
CA ALA A 215 19.16 20.64 26.95
C ALA A 215 17.83 21.31 26.57
N GLY A 216 17.38 21.18 25.33
CA GLY A 216 16.14 21.77 24.85
C GLY A 216 16.20 22.24 23.39
N VAL A 217 15.27 23.12 23.04
CA VAL A 217 15.04 23.57 21.67
C VAL A 217 14.98 25.10 21.56
N GLU A 218 15.62 25.64 20.52
CA GLU A 218 15.44 27.02 20.05
C GLU A 218 14.70 26.99 18.70
N ILE A 219 13.48 27.53 18.66
CA ILE A 219 12.66 27.61 17.44
C ILE A 219 12.75 29.03 16.86
N ARG A 220 12.90 29.12 15.54
CA ARG A 220 12.85 30.37 14.77
C ARG A 220 11.77 30.30 13.70
N ASP A 221 11.10 31.43 13.51
CA ASP A 221 10.10 31.59 12.44
C ASP A 221 10.75 31.78 11.06
N ALA A 222 9.92 31.88 10.02
CA ALA A 222 10.36 32.11 8.64
C ALA A 222 11.19 33.40 8.45
N ALA A 223 11.05 34.39 9.34
CA ALA A 223 11.83 35.63 9.33
C ALA A 223 13.14 35.52 10.14
N GLY A 224 13.42 34.35 10.72
CA GLY A 224 14.60 34.08 11.55
C GLY A 224 14.53 34.63 12.96
N ARG A 225 13.36 35.04 13.44
CA ARG A 225 13.13 35.55 14.79
C ARG A 225 12.82 34.38 15.73
N LEU A 226 13.21 34.51 17.00
CA LEU A 226 12.85 33.53 18.02
C LEU A 226 11.33 33.41 18.13
N ALA A 227 10.84 32.17 18.14
CA ALA A 227 9.43 31.85 18.19
C ALA A 227 9.15 30.92 19.38
N ASN A 228 8.07 31.18 20.11
CA ASN A 228 7.60 30.30 21.17
C ASN A 228 6.44 29.44 20.62
N ARG A 229 6.51 28.13 20.83
CA ARG A 229 5.49 27.16 20.40
C ARG A 229 5.07 26.34 21.61
N GLU A 230 3.77 26.22 21.81
CA GLU A 230 3.23 25.53 22.98
C GLU A 230 3.57 24.03 22.95
N ALA A 231 4.09 23.52 24.05
CA ALA A 231 4.24 22.09 24.28
C ALA A 231 2.91 21.53 24.79
N GLN A 232 2.43 20.46 24.17
CA GLN A 232 1.16 19.82 24.52
C GLN A 232 1.37 18.34 24.86
N THR A 233 0.54 17.84 25.77
CA THR A 233 0.54 16.42 26.14
C THR A 233 -0.41 15.64 25.24
N ILE A 234 0.09 14.63 24.54
CA ILE A 234 -0.68 13.72 23.70
C ILE A 234 -1.14 12.51 24.51
N SER A 235 -2.41 12.13 24.36
CA SER A 235 -2.99 10.97 25.05
C SER A 235 -2.43 9.65 24.49
N ALA A 236 -2.01 8.75 25.39
CA ALA A 236 -1.48 7.42 25.04
C ALA A 236 -2.46 6.53 24.26
N GLN A 237 -3.78 6.74 24.41
CA GLN A 237 -4.81 6.01 23.65
C GLN A 237 -4.84 6.43 22.17
N ALA A 238 -4.50 7.68 21.86
CA ALA A 238 -4.50 8.21 20.49
C ALA A 238 -3.38 7.62 19.61
N THR A 239 -2.42 6.91 20.22
CA THR A 239 -1.19 6.43 19.57
C THR A 239 -1.04 4.90 19.58
N GLN A 240 -2.04 4.17 20.08
CA GLN A 240 -1.98 2.71 20.18
C GLN A 240 -2.33 2.05 18.84
N ILE A 241 -1.33 1.42 18.22
CA ILE A 241 -1.47 0.70 16.95
C ILE A 241 -1.37 -0.80 17.22
N ASP A 242 -2.48 -1.52 17.08
CA ASP A 242 -2.53 -2.98 17.10
C ASP A 242 -3.50 -3.49 16.04
N LYS A 243 -3.29 -4.71 15.55
CA LYS A 243 -4.18 -5.39 14.60
C LYS A 243 -5.38 -6.08 15.27
N ALA A 244 -5.44 -6.14 16.60
CA ALA A 244 -6.59 -6.67 17.35
C ALA A 244 -7.07 -8.06 16.85
N GLY A 245 -6.13 -8.94 16.51
CA GLY A 245 -6.44 -10.29 15.99
C GLY A 245 -6.72 -10.38 14.49
N HIS A 246 -6.77 -9.26 13.75
CA HIS A 246 -6.92 -9.25 12.29
C HIS A 246 -5.58 -9.48 11.56
N LYS A 247 -5.65 -10.02 10.33
CA LYS A 247 -4.45 -10.24 9.49
C LYS A 247 -3.80 -8.94 9.00
N HIS A 248 -4.62 -7.96 8.64
CA HIS A 248 -4.22 -6.67 8.07
C HIS A 248 -4.96 -5.53 8.78
N PHE A 249 -4.35 -4.33 8.84
CA PHE A 249 -4.99 -3.13 9.39
C PHE A 249 -6.28 -2.79 8.66
N MET A 250 -6.28 -2.80 7.32
CA MET A 250 -7.50 -2.58 6.52
C MET A 250 -8.63 -3.54 6.91
N SER A 251 -8.32 -4.79 7.27
CA SER A 251 -9.35 -5.71 7.76
C SER A 251 -9.92 -5.25 9.09
N LYS A 252 -9.07 -4.91 10.07
CA LYS A 252 -9.50 -4.35 11.35
C LYS A 252 -10.36 -3.11 11.15
N GLU A 253 -9.89 -2.18 10.32
CA GLU A 253 -10.53 -0.89 10.08
C GLU A 253 -11.91 -1.03 9.42
N ILE A 254 -12.09 -1.98 8.48
CA ILE A 254 -13.41 -2.33 7.94
C ILE A 254 -14.33 -2.85 9.04
N PHE A 255 -13.84 -3.71 9.94
CA PHE A 255 -14.65 -4.25 11.04
C PHE A 255 -14.92 -3.24 12.17
N GLU A 256 -14.14 -2.16 12.27
CA GLU A 256 -14.37 -1.06 13.21
C GLU A 256 -15.48 -0.10 12.78
N GLN A 257 -15.85 -0.10 11.47
CA GLN A 257 -16.79 0.85 10.88
C GLN A 257 -18.11 1.00 11.66
N PRO A 258 -18.79 -0.07 12.13
CA PRO A 258 -20.04 0.10 12.89
C PRO A 258 -19.85 0.92 14.16
N THR A 259 -18.80 0.62 14.92
CA THR A 259 -18.53 1.27 16.22
C THR A 259 -18.18 2.73 16.02
N VAL A 260 -17.19 3.03 15.17
CA VAL A 260 -16.73 4.41 14.97
C VAL A 260 -17.77 5.28 14.25
N LEU A 261 -18.61 4.68 13.40
CA LEU A 261 -19.73 5.41 12.78
C LEU A 261 -20.81 5.74 13.81
N ALA A 262 -21.14 4.82 14.71
CA ALA A 262 -22.11 5.09 15.78
C ALA A 262 -21.63 6.23 16.69
N GLU A 263 -20.35 6.24 17.06
CA GLU A 263 -19.72 7.31 17.83
C GLU A 263 -19.79 8.65 17.07
N CYS A 264 -19.43 8.66 15.79
CA CYS A 264 -19.51 9.84 14.94
C CYS A 264 -20.93 10.40 14.85
N LEU A 265 -21.93 9.56 14.57
CA LEU A 265 -23.33 10.00 14.45
C LEU A 265 -23.88 10.53 15.77
N THR A 266 -23.54 9.87 16.89
CA THR A 266 -23.94 10.32 18.23
C THR A 266 -23.29 11.66 18.59
N HIS A 267 -22.06 11.90 18.18
CA HIS A 267 -21.37 13.17 18.42
C HIS A 267 -22.08 14.36 17.77
N TYR A 268 -22.50 14.22 16.51
CA TYR A 268 -23.17 15.28 15.76
C TYR A 268 -24.68 15.35 15.98
N ALA A 269 -25.30 14.30 16.53
CA ALA A 269 -26.73 14.26 16.83
C ALA A 269 -27.00 13.46 18.12
N PRO A 270 -26.58 13.97 19.31
CA PRO A 270 -26.78 13.26 20.58
C PRO A 270 -28.25 13.16 21.00
N GLY A 271 -29.11 14.02 20.43
CA GLY A 271 -30.56 13.96 20.55
C GLY A 271 -31.23 14.00 19.18
N ASP A 272 -32.45 14.49 19.11
CA ASP A 272 -33.27 14.50 17.88
C ASP A 272 -33.00 15.70 16.96
N ARG A 273 -31.85 16.35 17.13
CA ARG A 273 -31.38 17.43 16.26
C ARG A 273 -29.88 17.34 16.06
N VAL A 274 -29.42 17.86 14.93
CA VAL A 274 -27.99 18.04 14.68
C VAL A 274 -27.46 19.12 15.64
N ALA A 275 -26.40 18.79 16.37
CA ALA A 275 -25.76 19.65 17.36
C ALA A 275 -24.35 20.03 16.90
N LEU A 276 -24.19 21.30 16.53
CA LEU A 276 -22.90 21.98 16.44
C LEU A 276 -22.89 23.12 17.48
N PRO A 277 -21.71 23.66 17.88
CA PRO A 277 -21.67 24.85 18.72
C PRO A 277 -22.53 25.97 18.10
N GLU A 278 -23.25 26.73 18.93
CA GLU A 278 -24.07 27.85 18.45
C GLU A 278 -23.22 28.82 17.61
N ASP A 279 -23.78 29.32 16.51
CA ASP A 279 -23.13 30.20 15.52
C ASP A 279 -21.88 29.63 14.81
N ALA A 280 -21.54 28.35 15.01
CA ALA A 280 -20.36 27.76 14.37
C ALA A 280 -20.48 27.71 12.84
N LEU A 281 -21.69 27.51 12.33
CA LEU A 281 -22.00 27.34 10.91
C LEU A 281 -23.47 27.67 10.61
N ASP A 282 -23.70 28.53 9.62
CA ASP A 282 -25.05 28.86 9.12
C ASP A 282 -25.10 28.80 7.59
N PHE A 283 -25.92 27.88 7.06
CA PHE A 283 -26.15 27.70 5.63
C PHE A 283 -27.29 28.56 5.07
N ALA A 284 -27.99 29.35 5.91
CA ALA A 284 -29.11 30.17 5.45
C ALA A 284 -28.68 31.25 4.45
N GLN A 285 -27.51 31.85 4.66
CA GLN A 285 -26.94 32.88 3.78
C GLN A 285 -25.97 32.32 2.72
N THR A 286 -25.64 31.03 2.79
CA THR A 286 -24.77 30.39 1.81
C THR A 286 -25.48 30.32 0.45
N ASP A 287 -24.87 30.89 -0.59
CA ASP A 287 -25.38 30.84 -1.96
C ASP A 287 -24.93 29.58 -2.71
N ARG A 288 -23.73 29.06 -2.40
CA ARG A 288 -23.16 27.82 -2.92
C ARG A 288 -22.24 27.14 -1.91
N LEU A 289 -22.22 25.82 -1.95
CA LEU A 289 -21.26 25.00 -1.22
C LEU A 289 -20.19 24.46 -2.19
N ILE A 290 -18.92 24.77 -1.92
CA ILE A 290 -17.79 24.29 -2.72
C ILE A 290 -17.09 23.19 -1.92
N LEU A 291 -17.14 21.95 -2.38
CA LEU A 291 -16.50 20.81 -1.73
C LEU A 291 -15.22 20.43 -2.47
N VAL A 292 -14.09 20.39 -1.77
CA VAL A 292 -12.79 20.13 -2.38
C VAL A 292 -12.02 19.06 -1.61
N ALA A 293 -11.56 18.04 -2.33
CA ALA A 293 -10.82 16.91 -1.76
C ALA A 293 -10.05 16.12 -2.83
N CYS A 294 -9.31 15.08 -2.41
CA CYS A 294 -8.60 14.14 -3.29
C CYS A 294 -9.01 12.69 -3.01
N GLY A 295 -8.98 11.84 -4.04
CA GLY A 295 -9.21 10.39 -3.92
C GLY A 295 -10.55 10.02 -3.27
N THR A 296 -10.54 9.05 -2.35
CA THR A 296 -11.73 8.60 -1.61
C THR A 296 -12.51 9.75 -0.93
N ALA A 297 -11.82 10.78 -0.41
CA ALA A 297 -12.48 11.94 0.19
C ALA A 297 -13.24 12.81 -0.84
N ASN A 298 -12.76 12.87 -2.09
CA ASN A 298 -13.50 13.51 -3.18
C ASN A 298 -14.78 12.75 -3.51
N TYR A 299 -14.76 11.41 -3.49
CA TYR A 299 -15.98 10.63 -3.70
C TYR A 299 -16.98 10.80 -2.55
N ALA A 300 -16.53 11.03 -1.32
CA ALA A 300 -17.43 11.39 -0.22
C ALA A 300 -18.14 12.73 -0.51
N CYS A 301 -17.42 13.71 -1.07
CA CYS A 301 -17.99 14.98 -1.52
C CYS A 301 -19.01 14.79 -2.65
N LEU A 302 -18.73 13.89 -3.61
CA LEU A 302 -19.68 13.58 -4.69
C LEU A 302 -20.97 12.92 -4.18
N VAL A 303 -20.90 12.07 -3.15
CA VAL A 303 -22.10 11.55 -2.47
C VAL A 303 -22.85 12.69 -1.80
N ALA A 304 -22.15 13.50 -1.01
CA ALA A 304 -22.75 14.59 -0.23
C ALA A 304 -23.41 15.65 -1.11
N LYS A 305 -22.89 15.91 -2.32
CA LYS A 305 -23.51 16.80 -3.32
C LYS A 305 -24.99 16.46 -3.54
N TYR A 306 -25.32 15.17 -3.70
CA TYR A 306 -26.73 14.75 -3.85
C TYR A 306 -27.56 15.11 -2.62
N TRP A 307 -27.00 15.00 -1.41
CA TRP A 307 -27.70 15.28 -0.16
C TRP A 307 -27.97 16.76 0.04
N PHE A 308 -26.96 17.61 -0.13
CA PHE A 308 -27.13 19.06 0.01
C PHE A 308 -28.09 19.62 -1.06
N GLU A 309 -28.01 19.15 -2.30
CA GLU A 309 -28.90 19.63 -3.36
C GLU A 309 -30.35 19.16 -3.14
N GLN A 310 -30.57 17.90 -2.77
CA GLN A 310 -31.92 17.34 -2.68
C GLN A 310 -32.62 17.67 -1.35
N LEU A 311 -31.89 17.70 -0.24
CA LEU A 311 -32.46 18.00 1.08
C LEU A 311 -32.52 19.50 1.35
N ALA A 312 -31.47 20.24 1.00
CA ALA A 312 -31.31 21.65 1.39
C ALA A 312 -31.51 22.64 0.23
N GLY A 313 -31.72 22.16 -0.99
CA GLY A 313 -31.81 23.01 -2.18
C GLY A 313 -30.55 23.87 -2.40
N LEU A 314 -29.41 23.43 -1.85
CA LEU A 314 -28.17 24.21 -1.84
C LEU A 314 -27.30 23.81 -3.04
N PRO A 315 -27.02 24.74 -3.98
CA PRO A 315 -26.14 24.46 -5.11
C PRO A 315 -24.75 24.02 -4.63
N CYS A 316 -24.26 22.89 -5.15
CA CYS A 316 -22.99 22.32 -4.74
C CYS A 316 -22.02 22.15 -5.91
N GLU A 317 -20.76 22.49 -5.72
CA GLU A 317 -19.67 22.22 -6.65
C GLU A 317 -18.68 21.28 -5.98
N VAL A 318 -18.23 20.25 -6.71
CA VAL A 318 -17.24 19.29 -6.20
C VAL A 318 -16.05 19.31 -7.12
N ASP A 319 -14.86 19.60 -6.59
CA ASP A 319 -13.62 19.67 -7.34
C ASP A 319 -12.56 18.73 -6.78
N ILE A 320 -11.70 18.23 -7.67
CA ILE A 320 -10.45 17.58 -7.32
C ILE A 320 -9.46 18.68 -6.91
N ALA A 321 -8.88 18.60 -5.71
CA ALA A 321 -8.13 19.72 -5.14
C ALA A 321 -6.93 20.17 -6.00
N SER A 322 -6.26 19.22 -6.66
CA SER A 322 -5.15 19.52 -7.58
C SER A 322 -5.61 20.41 -8.74
N GLU A 323 -6.78 20.15 -9.31
CA GLU A 323 -7.32 20.93 -10.42
C GLU A 323 -7.90 22.27 -9.95
N PHE A 324 -8.52 22.30 -8.77
CA PHE A 324 -9.12 23.51 -8.19
C PHE A 324 -8.10 24.65 -8.09
N ARG A 325 -6.92 24.38 -7.50
CA ARG A 325 -5.91 25.42 -7.27
C ARG A 325 -5.31 25.98 -8.55
N TYR A 326 -5.12 25.16 -9.59
CA TYR A 326 -4.47 25.59 -10.84
C TYR A 326 -5.45 26.18 -11.85
N ARG A 327 -6.72 25.74 -11.82
CA ARG A 327 -7.79 26.37 -12.60
C ARG A 327 -8.15 27.76 -12.09
N ALA A 328 -7.93 28.01 -10.79
CA ALA A 328 -8.28 29.25 -10.10
C ALA A 328 -9.74 29.66 -10.35
N PRO A 329 -10.73 28.83 -9.96
CA PRO A 329 -12.13 29.15 -10.20
C PRO A 329 -12.58 30.39 -9.40
N PRO A 330 -13.58 31.12 -9.90
CA PRO A 330 -14.23 32.17 -9.13
C PRO A 330 -14.93 31.57 -7.91
N VAL A 331 -14.73 32.18 -6.75
CA VAL A 331 -15.36 31.81 -5.48
C VAL A 331 -16.28 32.96 -5.08
N SER A 332 -17.55 32.66 -4.78
CA SER A 332 -18.51 33.67 -4.33
C SER A 332 -18.17 34.08 -2.89
N GLU A 333 -18.29 35.38 -2.59
CA GLU A 333 -18.09 35.91 -1.24
C GLU A 333 -19.12 35.37 -0.23
N ALA A 334 -20.27 34.88 -0.70
CA ALA A 334 -21.28 34.21 0.13
C ALA A 334 -21.13 32.67 0.15
N ALA A 335 -20.10 32.12 -0.51
CA ALA A 335 -19.90 30.68 -0.56
C ALA A 335 -19.39 30.14 0.77
N THR A 336 -19.75 28.90 1.06
CA THR A 336 -19.05 28.08 2.07
C THR A 336 -18.15 27.11 1.34
N ALA A 337 -16.86 27.09 1.67
CA ALA A 337 -15.91 26.13 1.12
C ALA A 337 -15.60 25.03 2.16
N LEU A 338 -15.80 23.77 1.77
CA LEU A 338 -15.66 22.59 2.60
C LEU A 338 -14.51 21.72 2.09
N PHE A 339 -13.50 21.49 2.94
CA PHE A 339 -12.33 20.69 2.60
C PHE A 339 -12.35 19.35 3.34
N VAL A 340 -12.32 18.23 2.62
CA VAL A 340 -12.34 16.89 3.23
C VAL A 340 -10.98 16.22 3.11
N SER A 341 -10.41 15.79 4.24
CA SER A 341 -9.14 15.07 4.26
C SER A 341 -9.03 14.17 5.49
N GLN A 342 -8.76 12.87 5.30
CA GLN A 342 -8.51 11.96 6.42
C GLN A 342 -7.32 12.44 7.27
N SER A 343 -6.18 12.71 6.64
CA SER A 343 -4.96 13.10 7.34
C SER A 343 -4.97 14.55 7.80
N GLY A 344 -5.72 15.41 7.11
CA GLY A 344 -5.64 16.86 7.26
C GLY A 344 -4.32 17.47 6.77
N GLU A 345 -3.50 16.68 6.06
CA GLU A 345 -2.17 17.07 5.57
C GLU A 345 -2.04 16.85 4.05
N THR A 346 -3.14 16.57 3.34
CA THR A 346 -3.11 16.40 1.88
C THR A 346 -2.72 17.73 1.22
N ALA A 347 -1.52 17.77 0.63
CA ALA A 347 -0.91 19.01 0.12
C ALA A 347 -1.81 19.77 -0.86
N ASP A 348 -2.42 19.09 -1.82
CA ASP A 348 -3.31 19.74 -2.80
C ASP A 348 -4.59 20.28 -2.14
N THR A 349 -5.17 19.56 -1.18
CA THR A 349 -6.35 20.02 -0.43
C THR A 349 -6.01 21.24 0.44
N LEU A 350 -4.85 21.23 1.10
CA LEU A 350 -4.37 22.37 1.89
C LEU A 350 -4.10 23.60 1.00
N ALA A 351 -3.49 23.39 -0.18
CA ALA A 351 -3.27 24.46 -1.14
C ALA A 351 -4.60 25.03 -1.69
N ALA A 352 -5.60 24.18 -1.94
CA ALA A 352 -6.93 24.60 -2.33
C ALA A 352 -7.64 25.39 -1.23
N LEU A 353 -7.47 25.00 0.04
CA LEU A 353 -7.96 25.73 1.20
C LEU A 353 -7.36 27.13 1.26
N ARG A 354 -6.03 27.22 1.19
CA ARG A 354 -5.32 28.50 1.20
C ARG A 354 -5.79 29.42 0.06
N TYR A 355 -6.05 28.87 -1.14
CA TYR A 355 -6.60 29.63 -2.27
C TYR A 355 -8.00 30.20 -2.02
N ALA A 356 -8.84 29.52 -1.24
CA ALA A 356 -10.21 29.92 -0.95
C ALA A 356 -10.36 30.81 0.30
N SER A 357 -9.35 30.82 1.17
CA SER A 357 -9.39 31.42 2.51
C SER A 357 -9.79 32.90 2.56
N ASP A 358 -9.46 33.67 1.52
CA ASP A 358 -9.75 35.09 1.40
C ASP A 358 -10.95 35.41 0.48
N LYS A 359 -11.65 34.38 -0.02
CA LYS A 359 -12.70 34.53 -1.04
C LYS A 359 -14.06 33.95 -0.66
N ALA A 360 -14.08 32.91 0.18
CA ALA A 360 -15.33 32.32 0.66
C ALA A 360 -15.76 33.00 1.97
N ALA A 361 -17.07 33.07 2.24
CA ALA A 361 -17.60 33.55 3.53
C ALA A 361 -17.10 32.71 4.71
N ARG A 362 -16.92 31.40 4.47
CA ARG A 362 -16.58 30.43 5.50
C ARG A 362 -15.75 29.29 4.95
N ILE A 363 -14.68 28.95 5.65
CA ILE A 363 -13.84 27.78 5.42
C ILE A 363 -14.12 26.74 6.50
N ILE A 364 -14.64 25.60 6.09
CA ILE A 364 -14.86 24.46 6.99
C ILE A 364 -14.07 23.25 6.50
N SER A 365 -13.68 22.38 7.43
CA SER A 365 -13.01 21.13 7.08
C SER A 365 -13.61 19.93 7.80
N VAL A 366 -13.56 18.77 7.13
CA VAL A 366 -13.95 17.47 7.67
C VAL A 366 -12.69 16.61 7.72
N VAL A 367 -12.18 16.37 8.93
CA VAL A 367 -10.85 15.80 9.17
C VAL A 367 -10.86 14.69 10.21
N ASN A 368 -9.90 13.76 10.15
CA ASN A 368 -9.73 12.75 11.22
C ASN A 368 -8.69 13.16 12.27
N VAL A 369 -7.76 14.04 11.91
CA VAL A 369 -6.69 14.53 12.79
C VAL A 369 -7.01 15.99 13.15
N PRO A 370 -7.55 16.27 14.36
CA PRO A 370 -8.00 17.61 14.73
C PRO A 370 -6.87 18.65 14.81
N GLN A 371 -5.63 18.22 15.04
CA GLN A 371 -4.45 19.08 15.12
C GLN A 371 -3.72 19.22 13.78
N SER A 372 -4.34 18.82 12.68
CA SER A 372 -3.72 18.88 11.35
C SER A 372 -3.67 20.30 10.79
N SER A 373 -2.86 20.50 9.74
CA SER A 373 -2.72 21.79 9.06
C SER A 373 -4.04 22.28 8.48
N ILE A 374 -4.80 21.42 7.80
CA ILE A 374 -6.13 21.78 7.26
C ILE A 374 -7.08 22.19 8.41
N ALA A 375 -7.05 21.47 9.54
CA ALA A 375 -7.90 21.80 10.68
C ALA A 375 -7.56 23.17 11.29
N ARG A 376 -6.27 23.46 11.49
CA ARG A 376 -5.80 24.73 12.05
C ARG A 376 -6.08 25.94 11.16
N GLU A 377 -6.04 25.75 9.85
CA GLU A 377 -6.26 26.83 8.86
C GLU A 377 -7.74 27.00 8.48
N SER A 378 -8.65 26.18 9.02
CA SER A 378 -10.10 26.31 8.80
C SER A 378 -10.76 27.18 9.88
N ASP A 379 -11.85 27.86 9.53
CA ASP A 379 -12.68 28.55 10.54
C ASP A 379 -13.41 27.57 11.45
N LEU A 380 -13.75 26.39 10.94
CA LEU A 380 -14.35 25.28 11.68
C LEU A 380 -13.82 23.95 11.18
N ALA A 381 -13.19 23.19 12.08
CA ALA A 381 -12.77 21.82 11.83
C ALA A 381 -13.74 20.82 12.47
N LEU A 382 -14.28 19.91 11.67
CA LEU A 382 -15.26 18.90 12.05
C LEU A 382 -14.58 17.53 12.12
N PRO A 383 -14.30 16.99 13.32
CA PRO A 383 -13.65 15.70 13.47
C PRO A 383 -14.57 14.56 13.05
N ILE A 384 -14.07 13.61 12.26
CA ILE A 384 -14.85 12.42 11.85
C ILE A 384 -14.82 11.31 12.90
N LEU A 385 -13.94 11.39 13.91
CA LEU A 385 -13.88 10.43 15.03
C LEU A 385 -13.69 8.97 14.59
N ALA A 386 -12.92 8.71 13.51
CA ALA A 386 -12.69 7.34 13.02
C ALA A 386 -11.56 6.62 13.79
N GLY A 387 -10.86 7.33 14.69
CA GLY A 387 -9.62 6.87 15.30
C GLY A 387 -8.48 6.73 14.27
N VAL A 388 -7.33 6.22 14.68
CA VAL A 388 -6.17 6.07 13.78
C VAL A 388 -6.50 5.08 12.66
N GLU A 389 -6.31 5.51 11.41
CA GLU A 389 -6.39 4.67 10.20
C GLU A 389 -4.97 4.50 9.66
N VAL A 390 -4.49 3.26 9.66
CA VAL A 390 -3.14 2.83 9.29
C VAL A 390 -3.13 2.22 7.89
N GLY A 391 -4.23 1.58 7.47
CA GLY A 391 -4.39 1.09 6.11
C GLY A 391 -4.21 2.21 5.08
N VAL A 392 -3.46 1.92 4.00
CA VAL A 392 -3.22 2.89 2.92
C VAL A 392 -4.52 3.24 2.21
N ALA A 393 -5.35 2.23 1.92
CA ALA A 393 -6.67 2.42 1.36
C ALA A 393 -7.63 2.83 2.49
N SER A 394 -8.18 4.04 2.39
CA SER A 394 -9.16 4.55 3.36
C SER A 394 -10.44 3.70 3.36
N THR A 395 -11.00 3.47 4.55
CA THR A 395 -12.21 2.66 4.76
C THR A 395 -13.13 3.31 5.80
N LYS A 396 -12.81 3.20 7.10
CA LYS A 396 -13.60 3.80 8.18
C LYS A 396 -13.59 5.34 8.14
N ALA A 397 -12.53 5.96 7.64
CA ALA A 397 -12.55 7.40 7.46
C ALA A 397 -13.54 7.84 6.36
N PHE A 398 -13.68 7.09 5.26
CA PHE A 398 -14.70 7.36 4.24
C PHE A 398 -16.12 7.27 4.82
N MET A 399 -16.41 6.21 5.57
CA MET A 399 -17.69 6.02 6.25
C MET A 399 -18.03 7.17 7.19
N ASN A 400 -17.08 7.58 8.03
CA ASN A 400 -17.33 8.65 8.98
C ASN A 400 -17.38 10.04 8.31
N GLN A 401 -16.61 10.27 7.23
CA GLN A 401 -16.75 11.48 6.40
C GLN A 401 -18.18 11.62 5.87
N LEU A 402 -18.74 10.53 5.32
CA LEU A 402 -20.14 10.48 4.90
C LEU A 402 -21.10 10.73 6.09
N GLY A 403 -20.80 10.22 7.28
CA GLY A 403 -21.60 10.45 8.49
C GLY A 403 -21.65 11.93 8.90
N VAL A 404 -20.50 12.62 8.88
CA VAL A 404 -20.43 14.07 9.14
C VAL A 404 -21.16 14.85 8.06
N LEU A 405 -20.89 14.55 6.79
CA LEU A 405 -21.51 15.24 5.65
C LEU A 405 -23.04 15.07 5.61
N ALA A 406 -23.56 13.90 6.00
CA ALA A 406 -25.01 13.68 6.12
C ALA A 406 -25.64 14.56 7.21
N ASN A 407 -25.01 14.66 8.40
CA ASN A 407 -25.47 15.55 9.46
C ASN A 407 -25.42 17.02 9.02
N LEU A 408 -24.37 17.43 8.30
CA LEU A 408 -24.29 18.79 7.75
C LEU A 408 -25.38 19.08 6.70
N ALA A 409 -25.71 18.11 5.84
CA ALA A 409 -26.79 18.27 4.87
C ALA A 409 -28.16 18.42 5.54
N ILE A 410 -28.43 17.66 6.61
CA ILE A 410 -29.63 17.79 7.43
C ILE A 410 -29.67 19.16 8.11
N LEU A 411 -28.56 19.61 8.69
CA LEU A 411 -28.44 20.93 9.29
C LEU A 411 -28.72 22.04 8.27
N ALA A 412 -28.12 21.96 7.08
CA ALA A 412 -28.33 22.91 6.01
C ALA A 412 -29.81 22.95 5.58
N ALA A 413 -30.45 21.79 5.44
CA ALA A 413 -31.85 21.70 5.06
C ALA A 413 -32.77 22.35 6.11
N ARG A 414 -32.47 22.15 7.40
CA ARG A 414 -33.20 22.79 8.51
C ARG A 414 -33.00 24.29 8.52
N GLN A 415 -31.75 24.77 8.46
CA GLN A 415 -31.42 26.21 8.49
C GLN A 415 -32.04 26.96 7.31
N ARG A 416 -32.16 26.30 6.16
CA ARG A 416 -32.78 26.86 4.95
C ARG A 416 -34.29 26.63 4.87
N GLY A 417 -34.91 26.00 5.87
CA GLY A 417 -36.36 25.79 5.96
C GLY A 417 -36.93 24.77 4.96
N HIS A 418 -36.10 23.90 4.38
CA HIS A 418 -36.54 22.84 3.46
C HIS A 418 -37.10 21.61 4.17
N ILE A 419 -36.73 21.41 5.44
CA ILE A 419 -37.28 20.36 6.30
C ILE A 419 -37.75 20.95 7.63
N ASP A 420 -38.76 20.33 8.22
CA ASP A 420 -39.22 20.64 9.57
C ASP A 420 -38.54 19.74 10.63
N ALA A 421 -38.83 20.00 11.91
CA ALA A 421 -38.25 19.24 13.02
C ALA A 421 -38.67 17.76 13.04
N ALA A 422 -39.85 17.43 12.50
CA ALA A 422 -40.32 16.06 12.43
C ALA A 422 -39.51 15.26 11.39
N ARG A 423 -39.29 15.85 10.21
CA ARG A 423 -38.46 15.27 9.16
C ARG A 423 -37.00 15.18 9.57
N GLU A 424 -36.45 16.17 10.28
CA GLU A 424 -35.11 16.07 10.88
C GLU A 424 -35.01 14.87 11.83
N THR A 425 -35.97 14.71 12.74
CA THR A 425 -35.99 13.59 13.70
C THR A 425 -36.04 12.23 12.98
N GLU A 426 -36.85 12.12 11.92
CA GLU A 426 -36.95 10.91 11.10
C GLU A 426 -35.62 10.58 10.40
N LEU A 427 -34.99 11.57 9.76
CA LEU A 427 -33.70 11.42 9.09
C LEU A 427 -32.61 10.96 10.06
N LEU A 428 -32.55 11.57 11.24
CA LEU A 428 -31.59 11.21 12.29
C LEU A 428 -31.85 9.81 12.84
N ALA A 429 -33.11 9.41 13.02
CA ALA A 429 -33.46 8.05 13.42
C ALA A 429 -32.98 7.01 12.40
N THR A 430 -33.15 7.29 11.10
CA THR A 430 -32.62 6.42 10.04
C THR A 430 -31.10 6.35 10.08
N LEU A 431 -30.39 7.48 10.26
CA LEU A 431 -28.93 7.48 10.40
C LEU A 431 -28.46 6.64 11.61
N ARG A 432 -29.12 6.75 12.77
CA ARG A 432 -28.78 5.96 13.96
C ARG A 432 -28.91 4.45 13.74
N ALA A 433 -29.73 4.01 12.81
CA ALA A 433 -29.88 2.58 12.46
C ALA A 433 -28.75 2.06 11.55
N VAL A 434 -28.04 2.94 10.82
CA VAL A 434 -27.02 2.57 9.83
C VAL A 434 -25.89 1.71 10.41
N PRO A 435 -25.30 2.01 11.59
CA PRO A 435 -24.26 1.15 12.18
C PRO A 435 -24.68 -0.33 12.29
N GLY A 436 -25.93 -0.59 12.66
CA GLY A 436 -26.47 -1.94 12.74
C GLY A 436 -26.57 -2.61 11.37
N LEU A 437 -26.94 -1.86 10.33
CA LEU A 437 -27.00 -2.35 8.95
C LEU A 437 -25.60 -2.62 8.36
N VAL A 438 -24.62 -1.77 8.66
CA VAL A 438 -23.21 -2.01 8.30
C VAL A 438 -22.73 -3.31 8.94
N ASN A 439 -23.04 -3.54 10.22
CA ASN A 439 -22.69 -4.80 10.90
C ASN A 439 -23.32 -6.03 10.21
N GLN A 440 -24.58 -5.93 9.77
CA GLN A 440 -25.23 -7.00 8.99
C GLN A 440 -24.55 -7.21 7.62
N ALA A 441 -24.14 -6.14 6.95
CA ALA A 441 -23.41 -6.24 5.68
C ALA A 441 -22.02 -6.89 5.88
N LEU A 442 -21.32 -6.57 6.97
CA LEU A 442 -20.04 -7.20 7.33
C LEU A 442 -20.19 -8.70 7.60
N ALA A 443 -21.33 -9.14 8.14
CA ALA A 443 -21.62 -10.56 8.33
C ALA A 443 -21.71 -11.36 7.00
N LEU A 444 -21.80 -10.69 5.85
CA LEU A 444 -21.75 -11.32 4.52
C LEU A 444 -20.34 -11.69 4.08
N GLU A 445 -19.31 -11.51 4.93
CA GLU A 445 -17.90 -11.76 4.64
C GLU A 445 -17.66 -13.09 3.91
N GLU A 446 -18.19 -14.20 4.44
CA GLU A 446 -17.95 -15.52 3.87
C GLU A 446 -18.53 -15.66 2.45
N ARG A 447 -19.71 -15.07 2.23
CA ARG A 447 -20.36 -15.06 0.90
C ARG A 447 -19.56 -14.23 -0.09
N ILE A 448 -19.13 -13.04 0.32
CA ILE A 448 -18.29 -12.16 -0.49
C ILE A 448 -16.99 -12.90 -0.87
N GLN A 449 -16.28 -13.50 0.10
CA GLN A 449 -15.04 -14.24 -0.15
C GLN A 449 -15.18 -15.42 -1.14
N LYS A 450 -16.34 -16.10 -1.12
CA LYS A 450 -16.64 -17.18 -2.07
C LYS A 450 -16.89 -16.63 -3.47
N GLN A 451 -17.62 -15.53 -3.58
CA GLN A 451 -18.01 -14.93 -4.86
C GLN A 451 -16.83 -14.22 -5.56
N THR A 452 -15.98 -13.50 -4.81
CA THR A 452 -14.82 -12.76 -5.34
C THR A 452 -13.69 -13.64 -5.86
N GLY A 453 -13.68 -14.95 -5.57
CA GLY A 453 -12.60 -15.83 -5.99
C GLY A 453 -12.36 -15.84 -7.51
N LYS A 454 -13.43 -15.64 -8.29
CA LYS A 454 -13.39 -15.59 -9.76
C LYS A 454 -13.13 -14.18 -10.31
N LEU A 455 -13.14 -13.14 -9.47
CA LEU A 455 -12.79 -11.77 -9.83
C LEU A 455 -11.27 -11.55 -9.82
N ALA A 456 -10.53 -12.27 -8.97
CA ALA A 456 -9.07 -12.20 -8.92
C ALA A 456 -8.39 -12.68 -10.23
N GLU A 457 -9.12 -13.31 -11.15
CA GLU A 457 -8.61 -13.70 -12.46
C GLU A 457 -8.85 -12.63 -13.53
N ALA A 458 -9.66 -11.61 -13.23
CA ALA A 458 -10.02 -10.57 -14.18
C ALA A 458 -8.89 -9.54 -14.30
N ARG A 459 -8.60 -9.13 -15.54
CA ARG A 459 -7.68 -8.02 -15.81
C ARG A 459 -8.36 -6.66 -15.62
N SER A 460 -9.63 -6.59 -16.00
CA SER A 460 -10.44 -5.38 -15.92
C SER A 460 -11.79 -5.68 -15.27
N VAL A 461 -12.31 -4.74 -14.49
CA VAL A 461 -13.63 -4.83 -13.84
C VAL A 461 -14.34 -3.49 -13.97
N LEU A 462 -15.61 -3.50 -14.36
CA LEU A 462 -16.44 -2.29 -14.39
C LEU A 462 -17.35 -2.24 -13.17
N PHE A 463 -17.49 -1.08 -12.56
CA PHE A 463 -18.47 -0.80 -11.51
C PHE A 463 -19.53 0.16 -12.05
N LEU A 464 -20.80 -0.19 -11.93
CA LEU A 464 -21.92 0.63 -12.38
C LEU A 464 -22.80 1.03 -11.21
N GLY A 465 -23.15 2.31 -11.14
CA GLY A 465 -24.11 2.86 -10.19
C GLY A 465 -24.87 4.05 -10.77
N ARG A 466 -25.99 4.42 -10.14
CA ARG A 466 -26.79 5.59 -10.52
C ARG A 466 -27.13 6.43 -9.29
N GLY A 467 -27.26 7.74 -9.46
CA GLY A 467 -27.48 8.66 -8.35
C GLY A 467 -26.38 8.51 -7.30
N ALA A 468 -26.74 8.39 -6.03
CA ALA A 468 -25.79 8.20 -4.94
C ALA A 468 -24.93 6.93 -5.06
N MET A 469 -25.34 5.94 -5.87
CA MET A 469 -24.52 4.74 -6.13
C MET A 469 -23.40 4.99 -7.14
N PHE A 470 -23.45 6.06 -7.95
CA PHE A 470 -22.38 6.35 -8.91
C PHE A 470 -21.05 6.70 -8.20
N PRO A 471 -21.01 7.62 -7.22
CA PRO A 471 -19.79 7.84 -6.45
C PRO A 471 -19.30 6.61 -5.70
N LEU A 472 -20.20 5.74 -5.22
CA LEU A 472 -19.80 4.46 -4.63
C LEU A 472 -19.19 3.49 -5.65
N ALA A 473 -19.59 3.58 -6.93
CA ALA A 473 -19.02 2.76 -8.00
C ALA A 473 -17.59 3.20 -8.29
N LEU A 474 -17.36 4.52 -8.26
CA LEU A 474 -16.03 5.11 -8.33
C LEU A 474 -15.16 4.68 -7.14
N GLU A 475 -15.71 4.69 -5.92
CA GLU A 475 -14.99 4.24 -4.72
C GLU A 475 -14.64 2.75 -4.80
N GLY A 476 -15.58 1.88 -5.19
CA GLY A 476 -15.30 0.45 -5.34
C GLY A 476 -14.25 0.15 -6.39
N ALA A 477 -14.31 0.86 -7.52
CA ALA A 477 -13.26 0.79 -8.52
C ALA A 477 -11.91 1.28 -8.00
N LEU A 478 -11.88 2.38 -7.22
CA LEU A 478 -10.65 2.89 -6.63
C LEU A 478 -10.05 1.91 -5.63
N LYS A 479 -10.85 1.39 -4.69
CA LYS A 479 -10.39 0.35 -3.75
C LYS A 479 -9.83 -0.84 -4.49
N LEU A 480 -10.56 -1.40 -5.46
CA LEU A 480 -10.08 -2.57 -6.19
C LEU A 480 -8.75 -2.27 -6.91
N LYS A 481 -8.59 -1.10 -7.52
CA LYS A 481 -7.32 -0.66 -8.11
C LYS A 481 -6.19 -0.57 -7.09
N GLU A 482 -6.42 0.10 -5.96
CA GLU A 482 -5.39 0.40 -4.95
C GLU A 482 -4.79 -0.84 -4.32
N ILE A 483 -5.61 -1.87 -4.06
CA ILE A 483 -5.16 -3.02 -3.26
C ILE A 483 -5.00 -4.32 -4.04
N SER A 484 -5.62 -4.44 -5.22
CA SER A 484 -5.48 -5.64 -6.07
C SER A 484 -4.73 -5.39 -7.38
N TYR A 485 -4.55 -4.13 -7.79
CA TYR A 485 -3.98 -3.72 -9.08
C TYR A 485 -4.77 -4.19 -10.31
N ILE A 486 -5.98 -4.74 -10.12
CA ILE A 486 -6.93 -4.98 -11.21
C ILE A 486 -7.36 -3.64 -11.76
N HIS A 487 -7.40 -3.52 -13.09
CA HIS A 487 -7.87 -2.31 -13.74
C HIS A 487 -9.39 -2.17 -13.54
N ALA A 488 -9.78 -1.46 -12.48
CA ALA A 488 -11.18 -1.24 -12.16
C ALA A 488 -11.61 0.20 -12.48
N GLU A 489 -12.78 0.34 -13.10
CA GLU A 489 -13.32 1.64 -13.48
C GLU A 489 -14.80 1.76 -13.11
N GLY A 490 -15.17 2.91 -12.54
CA GLY A 490 -16.53 3.21 -12.12
C GLY A 490 -17.23 4.12 -13.12
N TYR A 491 -18.46 3.78 -13.49
CA TYR A 491 -19.27 4.56 -14.43
C TYR A 491 -20.66 4.82 -13.88
N ALA A 492 -21.21 5.99 -14.24
CA ALA A 492 -22.64 6.22 -14.14
C ALA A 492 -23.33 5.25 -15.10
N SER A 493 -24.28 4.45 -14.61
CA SER A 493 -24.86 3.35 -15.40
C SER A 493 -25.49 3.80 -16.73
N GLY A 494 -26.03 5.03 -16.77
CA GLY A 494 -26.59 5.61 -17.99
C GLY A 494 -25.57 5.97 -19.08
N GLU A 495 -24.30 6.17 -18.72
CA GLU A 495 -23.23 6.55 -19.66
C GLU A 495 -22.64 5.35 -20.40
N LEU A 496 -22.98 4.13 -19.97
CA LEU A 496 -22.40 2.90 -20.51
C LEU A 496 -22.50 2.87 -22.04
N LYS A 497 -23.68 3.14 -22.61
CA LYS A 497 -23.92 3.13 -24.06
C LYS A 497 -23.19 4.23 -24.86
N HIS A 498 -22.62 5.22 -24.19
CA HIS A 498 -21.94 6.35 -24.81
C HIS A 498 -20.43 6.12 -25.05
N GLY A 499 -19.99 4.87 -25.02
CA GLY A 499 -18.61 4.47 -25.32
C GLY A 499 -18.14 3.25 -24.51
N PRO A 500 -18.21 3.30 -23.16
CA PRO A 500 -17.68 2.25 -22.28
C PRO A 500 -18.25 0.85 -22.53
N ILE A 501 -19.47 0.75 -23.07
CA ILE A 501 -20.11 -0.52 -23.43
C ILE A 501 -19.31 -1.33 -24.47
N ALA A 502 -18.38 -0.71 -25.19
CA ALA A 502 -17.47 -1.39 -26.12
C ALA A 502 -16.46 -2.30 -25.40
N LEU A 503 -16.23 -2.09 -24.10
CA LEU A 503 -15.36 -2.91 -23.26
C LEU A 503 -16.08 -4.14 -22.71
N VAL A 504 -17.40 -4.23 -22.85
CA VAL A 504 -18.20 -5.33 -22.29
C VAL A 504 -18.09 -6.56 -23.19
N ASP A 505 -17.61 -7.66 -22.60
CA ASP A 505 -17.63 -8.98 -23.19
C ASP A 505 -17.72 -10.07 -22.09
N LYS A 506 -17.68 -11.34 -22.50
CA LYS A 506 -17.70 -12.51 -21.61
C LYS A 506 -16.56 -12.61 -20.59
N THR A 507 -15.50 -11.83 -20.75
CA THR A 507 -14.31 -11.84 -19.90
C THR A 507 -14.33 -10.72 -18.86
N VAL A 508 -14.99 -9.59 -19.13
CA VAL A 508 -15.04 -8.43 -18.23
C VAL A 508 -16.19 -8.58 -17.22
N PRO A 509 -15.90 -8.73 -15.92
CA PRO A 509 -16.93 -8.68 -14.89
C PRO A 509 -17.45 -7.25 -14.72
N VAL A 510 -18.77 -7.13 -14.58
CA VAL A 510 -19.46 -5.86 -14.39
C VAL A 510 -20.23 -5.92 -13.08
N ILE A 511 -19.75 -5.20 -12.08
CA ILE A 511 -20.36 -5.09 -10.75
C ILE A 511 -21.42 -3.99 -10.80
N VAL A 512 -22.68 -4.35 -10.61
CA VAL A 512 -23.81 -3.42 -10.72
C VAL A 512 -24.43 -3.23 -9.34
N MET A 513 -24.44 -2.00 -8.84
CA MET A 513 -25.14 -1.64 -7.61
C MET A 513 -26.52 -1.10 -7.95
N ALA A 514 -27.54 -1.92 -7.70
CA ALA A 514 -28.93 -1.63 -8.04
C ALA A 514 -29.84 -1.91 -6.84
N PRO A 515 -29.84 -1.05 -5.81
CA PRO A 515 -30.87 -1.09 -4.77
C PRO A 515 -32.29 -0.94 -5.32
N ARG A 516 -33.28 -1.50 -4.61
CA ARG A 516 -34.69 -1.20 -4.87
C ARG A 516 -35.05 0.21 -4.39
N ASP A 517 -34.75 1.19 -5.24
CA ASP A 517 -35.08 2.60 -5.08
C ASP A 517 -35.79 3.16 -6.33
N ALA A 518 -36.00 4.47 -6.37
CA ALA A 518 -36.64 5.15 -7.50
C ALA A 518 -35.84 5.05 -8.83
N LEU A 519 -34.56 4.71 -8.77
CA LEU A 519 -33.66 4.57 -9.92
C LEU A 519 -33.39 3.09 -10.29
N PHE A 520 -33.96 2.13 -9.57
CA PHE A 520 -33.76 0.69 -9.79
C PHE A 520 -34.06 0.29 -11.23
N ASP A 521 -35.28 0.58 -11.72
CA ASP A 521 -35.71 0.14 -13.05
C ASP A 521 -34.79 0.69 -14.15
N LYS A 522 -34.28 1.91 -13.97
CA LYS A 522 -33.34 2.54 -14.90
C LYS A 522 -31.96 1.87 -14.83
N THR A 523 -31.49 1.53 -13.64
CA THR A 523 -30.21 0.81 -13.45
C THR A 523 -30.27 -0.61 -14.00
N VAL A 524 -31.37 -1.33 -13.77
CA VAL A 524 -31.63 -2.65 -14.34
C VAL A 524 -31.71 -2.59 -15.86
N SER A 525 -32.35 -1.56 -16.43
CA SER A 525 -32.33 -1.37 -17.89
C SER A 525 -30.91 -1.27 -18.45
N ASN A 526 -30.00 -0.54 -17.79
CA ASN A 526 -28.59 -0.47 -18.21
C ASN A 526 -27.84 -1.78 -17.97
N MET A 527 -28.19 -2.52 -16.92
CA MET A 527 -27.67 -3.88 -16.68
C MET A 527 -28.06 -4.85 -17.80
N GLN A 528 -29.29 -4.76 -18.33
CA GLN A 528 -29.72 -5.60 -19.46
C GLN A 528 -28.90 -5.31 -20.73
N GLU A 529 -28.44 -4.07 -20.94
CA GLU A 529 -27.54 -3.72 -22.04
C GLU A 529 -26.17 -4.43 -21.91
N VAL A 530 -25.69 -4.65 -20.67
CA VAL A 530 -24.47 -5.44 -20.39
C VAL A 530 -24.71 -6.92 -20.71
N LEU A 531 -25.83 -7.48 -20.24
CA LEU A 531 -26.19 -8.88 -20.46
C LEU A 531 -26.36 -9.20 -21.95
N ALA A 532 -26.94 -8.27 -22.71
CA ALA A 532 -27.10 -8.40 -24.17
C ALA A 532 -25.76 -8.48 -24.95
N ARG A 533 -24.62 -8.23 -24.28
CA ARG A 533 -23.26 -8.35 -24.84
C ARG A 533 -22.43 -9.41 -24.14
N ASP A 534 -23.09 -10.39 -23.54
CA ASP A 534 -22.48 -11.51 -22.80
C ASP A 534 -21.66 -11.06 -21.58
N GLY A 535 -21.85 -9.84 -21.09
CA GLY A 535 -21.13 -9.30 -19.94
C GLY A 535 -21.45 -10.06 -18.65
N ARG A 536 -20.41 -10.32 -17.84
CA ARG A 536 -20.56 -11.07 -16.58
C ARG A 536 -21.02 -10.16 -15.45
N VAL A 537 -22.34 -10.01 -15.31
CA VAL A 537 -22.93 -9.15 -14.28
C VAL A 537 -22.86 -9.77 -12.88
N TRP A 538 -22.25 -9.06 -11.94
CA TRP A 538 -22.42 -9.30 -10.51
C TRP A 538 -23.36 -8.23 -9.93
N LEU A 539 -24.60 -8.62 -9.65
CA LEU A 539 -25.64 -7.74 -9.13
C LEU A 539 -25.54 -7.62 -7.60
N ILE A 540 -25.48 -6.39 -7.10
CA ILE A 540 -25.55 -6.04 -5.67
C ILE A 540 -26.87 -5.31 -5.43
N THR A 541 -27.77 -5.95 -4.69
CA THR A 541 -29.16 -5.50 -4.50
C THR A 541 -29.71 -5.98 -3.16
N ASP A 542 -30.86 -5.47 -2.73
CA ASP A 542 -31.68 -6.09 -1.68
C ASP A 542 -32.48 -7.31 -2.21
N ALA A 543 -33.19 -7.99 -1.30
CA ALA A 543 -33.92 -9.22 -1.62
C ALA A 543 -35.01 -9.02 -2.69
N GLU A 544 -35.75 -7.92 -2.64
CA GLU A 544 -36.81 -7.61 -3.61
C GLU A 544 -36.20 -7.36 -5.00
N GLY A 545 -35.13 -6.57 -5.08
CA GLY A 545 -34.43 -6.36 -6.34
C GLY A 545 -33.78 -7.64 -6.90
N ALA A 546 -33.37 -8.58 -6.04
CA ALA A 546 -32.84 -9.88 -6.49
C ALA A 546 -33.92 -10.76 -7.13
N GLU A 547 -35.15 -10.73 -6.62
CA GLU A 547 -36.29 -11.46 -7.22
C GLU A 547 -36.65 -10.90 -8.60
N ILE A 548 -36.57 -9.58 -8.78
CA ILE A 548 -36.96 -8.92 -10.03
C ILE A 548 -35.86 -9.01 -11.11
N ALA A 549 -34.59 -8.81 -10.71
CA ALA A 549 -33.48 -8.59 -11.65
C ALA A 549 -32.36 -9.63 -11.55
N GLY A 550 -32.53 -10.66 -10.71
CA GLY A 550 -31.51 -11.70 -10.52
C GLY A 550 -31.46 -12.76 -11.62
N ASP A 551 -32.38 -12.76 -12.58
CA ASP A 551 -32.34 -13.71 -13.69
C ASP A 551 -31.26 -13.33 -14.72
N GLY A 552 -30.55 -14.33 -15.25
CA GLY A 552 -29.49 -14.17 -16.24
C GLY A 552 -28.17 -13.55 -15.75
N VAL A 553 -28.08 -13.05 -14.51
CA VAL A 553 -26.84 -12.48 -13.97
C VAL A 553 -25.84 -13.57 -13.57
N TRP A 554 -24.55 -13.26 -13.62
CA TRP A 554 -23.49 -14.20 -13.29
C TRP A 554 -23.46 -14.51 -11.77
N GLN A 555 -23.66 -13.50 -10.92
CA GLN A 555 -23.74 -13.63 -9.47
C GLN A 555 -24.68 -12.57 -8.87
N THR A 556 -25.28 -12.89 -7.72
CA THR A 556 -26.06 -11.91 -6.94
C THR A 556 -25.56 -11.88 -5.49
N LEU A 557 -25.28 -10.68 -4.99
CA LEU A 557 -25.06 -10.38 -3.58
C LEU A 557 -26.28 -9.64 -3.03
N ILE A 558 -27.02 -10.34 -2.17
CA ILE A 558 -28.16 -9.76 -1.46
C ILE A 558 -27.64 -9.06 -0.22
N ILE A 559 -27.94 -7.78 -0.07
CA ILE A 559 -27.59 -6.96 1.08
C ILE A 559 -28.85 -6.54 1.86
N PRO A 560 -28.73 -6.12 3.13
CA PRO A 560 -29.88 -5.67 3.91
C PRO A 560 -30.68 -4.58 3.19
N ARG A 561 -32.02 -4.68 3.26
CA ARG A 561 -32.91 -3.61 2.80
C ARG A 561 -32.72 -2.39 3.68
N ILE A 562 -32.72 -1.23 3.05
CA ILE A 562 -32.67 0.06 3.70
C ILE A 562 -33.79 0.85 3.07
N GLU A 563 -34.57 1.53 3.90
CA GLU A 563 -35.57 2.45 3.36
C GLU A 563 -34.89 3.47 2.43
N PRO A 564 -35.55 3.92 1.36
CA PRO A 564 -34.94 4.77 0.33
C PRO A 564 -34.52 6.19 0.78
N ASP A 565 -34.21 6.38 2.06
CA ASP A 565 -33.70 7.63 2.57
C ASP A 565 -32.26 7.85 2.06
N LEU A 566 -32.08 9.00 1.43
CA LEU A 566 -30.95 9.36 0.57
C LEU A 566 -29.59 9.20 1.26
N CYS A 567 -29.52 9.47 2.56
CA CYS A 567 -28.28 9.44 3.34
C CYS A 567 -27.90 8.04 3.82
N ALA A 568 -28.85 7.32 4.43
CA ALA A 568 -28.61 6.00 5.00
C ALA A 568 -28.25 4.95 3.94
N HIS A 569 -28.81 5.13 2.74
CA HIS A 569 -28.63 4.21 1.63
C HIS A 569 -27.19 4.14 1.12
N ALA A 570 -26.53 5.30 0.96
CA ALA A 570 -25.13 5.33 0.51
C ALA A 570 -24.15 4.92 1.62
N LEU A 571 -24.43 5.34 2.86
CA LEU A 571 -23.59 4.99 4.02
C LEU A 571 -23.48 3.49 4.22
N CYS A 572 -24.58 2.75 4.28
CA CYS A 572 -24.48 1.29 4.51
C CYS A 572 -23.79 0.55 3.36
N ARG A 573 -23.94 1.03 2.12
CA ARG A 573 -23.38 0.36 0.94
C ARG A 573 -21.89 0.61 0.79
N ALA A 574 -21.38 1.73 1.29
CA ALA A 574 -19.94 2.00 1.34
C ALA A 574 -19.16 0.90 2.10
N GLY A 575 -19.64 0.45 3.26
CA GLY A 575 -18.99 -0.66 3.99
C GLY A 575 -18.99 -2.00 3.23
N THR A 576 -19.97 -2.22 2.34
CA THR A 576 -20.00 -3.41 1.46
C THR A 576 -18.95 -3.30 0.34
N VAL A 577 -18.77 -2.09 -0.20
CA VAL A 577 -17.81 -1.79 -1.29
C VAL A 577 -16.37 -2.04 -0.86
N ASP A 578 -15.98 -1.62 0.35
CA ASP A 578 -14.65 -1.88 0.91
C ASP A 578 -14.37 -3.38 0.98
N ARG A 579 -15.38 -4.15 1.40
CA ARG A 579 -15.26 -5.60 1.58
C ARG A 579 -15.17 -6.35 0.26
N LEU A 580 -15.95 -5.93 -0.74
CA LEU A 580 -15.92 -6.49 -2.10
C LEU A 580 -14.54 -6.33 -2.73
N SER A 581 -13.89 -5.19 -2.49
CA SER A 581 -12.58 -4.86 -3.05
C SER A 581 -11.44 -5.54 -2.30
N TYR A 582 -11.58 -5.74 -0.98
CA TYR A 582 -10.57 -6.37 -0.14
C TYR A 582 -10.36 -7.87 -0.43
N SER A 583 -11.42 -8.62 -0.74
CA SER A 583 -11.29 -10.07 -0.88
C SER A 583 -10.48 -10.55 -2.10
N PRO A 584 -10.58 -9.96 -3.31
CA PRO A 584 -9.68 -10.28 -4.43
C PRO A 584 -8.21 -10.01 -4.10
N ALA A 585 -7.92 -8.90 -3.41
CA ALA A 585 -6.58 -8.51 -3.01
C ALA A 585 -5.91 -9.49 -2.03
N GLN A 586 -6.67 -10.27 -1.26
CA GLN A 586 -6.09 -11.33 -0.42
C GLN A 586 -5.58 -12.54 -1.23
N ARG A 587 -6.07 -12.73 -2.46
CA ARG A 587 -5.72 -13.88 -3.31
C ARG A 587 -4.56 -13.57 -4.24
N HIS A 588 -4.46 -12.34 -4.72
CA HIS A 588 -3.19 -11.82 -5.22
C HIS A 588 -2.24 -11.72 -4.04
N ARG A 589 -1.14 -12.48 -3.99
CA ARG A 589 -0.14 -12.30 -2.93
C ARG A 589 0.49 -10.92 -3.09
N CYS A 590 -0.10 -9.87 -2.50
CA CYS A 590 0.44 -8.52 -2.57
C CYS A 590 1.72 -8.41 -1.73
N GLY A 591 2.86 -8.68 -2.37
CA GLY A 591 4.15 -8.07 -2.07
C GLY A 591 4.29 -6.71 -2.79
N PRO A 592 5.39 -5.96 -2.55
CA PRO A 592 5.61 -4.67 -3.20
C PRO A 592 5.71 -4.81 -4.73
N ALA A 593 5.29 -3.77 -5.45
CA ALA A 593 5.11 -3.74 -6.89
C ALA A 593 6.41 -4.02 -7.69
N PRO A 594 6.32 -4.69 -8.86
CA PRO A 594 7.34 -4.60 -9.89
C PRO A 594 7.24 -3.25 -10.64
N GLN A 595 8.39 -2.73 -11.09
CA GLN A 595 8.52 -1.43 -11.77
C GLN A 595 7.81 -1.40 -13.15
N PRO A 596 7.26 -0.24 -13.58
CA PRO A 596 6.64 -0.11 -14.89
C PRO A 596 7.70 0.13 -15.98
N GLY A 597 7.82 -0.82 -16.90
CA GLY A 597 8.61 -0.69 -18.12
C GLY A 597 8.49 -1.93 -18.99
N GLN A 598 7.83 -1.78 -20.15
CA GLN A 598 7.49 -2.78 -21.16
C GLN A 598 6.23 -3.61 -20.87
N VAL A 599 5.07 -3.04 -21.21
CA VAL A 599 3.88 -3.82 -21.55
C VAL A 599 4.13 -4.44 -22.93
N GLY A 600 4.65 -5.67 -22.93
CA GLY A 600 4.60 -6.58 -24.06
C GLY A 600 3.34 -7.44 -23.95
N ASP A 601 2.61 -7.54 -25.05
CA ASP A 601 1.40 -8.33 -25.26
C ASP A 601 1.60 -9.84 -24.98
N GLY A 602 0.52 -10.53 -24.60
CA GLY A 602 0.44 -12.00 -24.52
C GLY A 602 0.89 -12.64 -23.20
N GLY A 603 0.09 -13.60 -22.70
CA GLY A 603 0.60 -14.57 -21.74
C GLY A 603 1.82 -15.28 -22.36
N MET A 604 2.92 -15.37 -21.62
CA MET A 604 4.11 -16.01 -22.15
C MET A 604 3.85 -17.52 -22.30
N SER A 605 3.63 -17.98 -23.52
CA SER A 605 4.18 -19.27 -23.93
C SER A 605 5.70 -19.05 -23.94
N LEU A 606 6.41 -19.50 -22.90
CA LEU A 606 7.88 -19.48 -22.87
C LEU A 606 8.38 -20.08 -24.20
N PRO A 607 9.10 -19.32 -25.05
CA PRO A 607 9.48 -19.79 -26.38
C PRO A 607 10.21 -21.14 -26.30
N GLY A 608 9.73 -22.14 -27.04
CA GLY A 608 10.37 -23.47 -27.10
C GLY A 608 10.08 -24.42 -25.92
N ALA A 609 9.20 -24.07 -24.96
CA ALA A 609 8.94 -24.91 -23.78
C ALA A 609 8.38 -26.31 -24.12
N ALA A 610 7.66 -26.49 -25.25
CA ALA A 610 7.09 -27.78 -25.60
C ALA A 610 8.14 -28.87 -25.89
N THR A 611 9.33 -28.48 -26.38
CA THR A 611 10.41 -29.35 -26.89
C THR A 611 11.76 -29.14 -26.19
N LEU A 612 11.80 -28.37 -25.10
CA LEU A 612 13.03 -28.03 -24.40
C LEU A 612 13.74 -29.28 -23.86
N ALA A 613 14.97 -29.52 -24.33
CA ALA A 613 15.89 -30.49 -23.75
C ALA A 613 17.19 -29.79 -23.37
N LEU A 614 17.73 -30.11 -22.20
CA LEU A 614 18.98 -29.53 -21.69
C LEU A 614 20.02 -30.65 -21.56
N THR A 615 21.16 -30.51 -22.22
CA THR A 615 22.19 -31.56 -22.28
C THR A 615 23.51 -31.03 -21.72
N GLY A 616 24.06 -31.76 -20.75
CA GLY A 616 25.40 -31.56 -20.20
C GLY A 616 26.26 -32.82 -20.39
N ARG A 617 27.40 -32.87 -19.72
CA ARG A 617 28.39 -33.96 -19.79
C ARG A 617 27.94 -35.21 -19.01
N HIS A 618 27.25 -35.02 -17.89
CA HIS A 618 26.83 -36.07 -16.96
C HIS A 618 25.32 -36.25 -16.89
N VAL A 619 24.55 -35.30 -17.44
CA VAL A 619 23.08 -35.31 -17.39
C VAL A 619 22.44 -34.86 -18.69
N ARG A 620 21.29 -35.46 -19.01
CA ARG A 620 20.38 -34.96 -20.04
C ARG A 620 18.98 -34.84 -19.46
N LEU A 621 18.42 -33.64 -19.50
CA LEU A 621 17.03 -33.37 -19.13
C LEU A 621 16.19 -33.37 -20.41
N VAL A 622 15.29 -34.33 -20.52
CA VAL A 622 14.39 -34.46 -21.68
C VAL A 622 12.94 -34.19 -21.26
N PRO A 623 12.08 -33.66 -22.14
CA PRO A 623 10.66 -33.52 -21.85
C PRO A 623 10.07 -34.83 -21.35
N LEU A 624 9.33 -34.78 -20.26
CA LEU A 624 8.64 -35.96 -19.74
C LEU A 624 7.65 -36.50 -20.78
N SER A 625 7.56 -37.83 -20.89
CA SER A 625 6.64 -38.55 -21.77
C SER A 625 6.16 -39.83 -21.09
N ARG A 626 5.07 -40.42 -21.61
CA ARG A 626 4.51 -41.68 -21.10
C ARG A 626 5.47 -42.85 -21.21
N ASP A 627 6.35 -42.86 -22.21
CA ASP A 627 7.34 -43.93 -22.43
C ASP A 627 8.38 -44.04 -21.31
N HIS A 628 8.52 -43.00 -20.49
CA HIS A 628 9.42 -43.01 -19.33
C HIS A 628 8.83 -43.74 -18.11
N ALA A 629 7.55 -44.14 -18.13
CA ALA A 629 6.84 -44.66 -16.96
C ALA A 629 7.53 -45.87 -16.32
N ASP A 630 7.86 -46.90 -17.10
CA ASP A 630 8.47 -48.13 -16.59
C ASP A 630 9.87 -47.87 -16.01
N ALA A 631 10.69 -47.11 -16.74
CA ALA A 631 12.06 -46.80 -16.34
C ALA A 631 12.12 -45.89 -15.09
N LEU A 632 11.26 -44.87 -15.01
CA LEU A 632 11.15 -44.01 -13.83
C LEU A 632 10.51 -44.75 -12.65
N GLY A 633 9.56 -45.66 -12.89
CA GLY A 633 9.00 -46.52 -11.86
C GLY A 633 10.05 -47.46 -11.25
N ALA A 634 10.90 -48.05 -12.09
CA ALA A 634 12.05 -48.83 -11.62
C ALA A 634 13.04 -47.97 -10.82
N ALA A 635 13.36 -46.76 -11.30
CA ALA A 635 14.25 -45.83 -10.62
C ALA A 635 13.69 -45.33 -9.27
N SER A 636 12.37 -45.15 -9.14
CA SER A 636 11.77 -44.70 -7.87
C SER A 636 11.79 -45.77 -6.78
N ALA A 637 11.84 -47.05 -7.15
CA ALA A 637 12.02 -48.17 -6.21
C ALA A 637 13.44 -48.25 -5.63
N GLU A 638 14.45 -47.66 -6.29
CA GLU A 638 15.84 -47.72 -5.85
C GLU A 638 16.04 -46.95 -4.54
N GLY A 639 16.43 -47.65 -3.48
CA GLY A 639 16.71 -47.03 -2.17
C GLY A 639 15.47 -46.60 -1.37
N ARG A 640 14.26 -47.04 -1.78
CA ARG A 640 12.98 -46.71 -1.14
C ARG A 640 12.71 -45.20 -1.01
N LEU A 641 12.91 -44.48 -2.10
CA LEU A 641 12.66 -43.02 -2.16
C LEU A 641 11.18 -42.67 -1.92
N ASP A 642 10.27 -43.61 -2.21
CA ASP A 642 8.83 -43.56 -1.89
C ASP A 642 8.54 -43.39 -0.38
N ARG A 643 9.47 -43.78 0.50
CA ARG A 643 9.32 -43.66 1.96
C ARG A 643 9.83 -42.34 2.55
N LEU A 644 10.30 -41.40 1.72
CA LEU A 644 10.75 -40.10 2.19
C LEU A 644 9.54 -39.24 2.58
N TRP A 645 9.29 -39.12 3.88
CA TRP A 645 8.13 -38.39 4.40
C TRP A 645 8.06 -36.89 4.04
N TYR A 646 9.19 -36.30 3.60
CA TYR A 646 9.32 -34.88 3.30
C TYR A 646 9.30 -34.53 1.80
N THR A 647 9.24 -35.53 0.90
CA THR A 647 9.12 -35.32 -0.55
C THR A 647 8.21 -36.38 -1.16
N SER A 648 7.40 -36.01 -2.15
CA SER A 648 6.48 -36.96 -2.79
C SER A 648 7.18 -37.64 -3.96
N VAL A 649 7.60 -38.89 -3.78
CA VAL A 649 8.14 -39.72 -4.86
C VAL A 649 7.09 -40.78 -5.21
N PRO A 650 6.66 -40.90 -6.48
CA PRO A 650 5.65 -41.89 -6.87
C PRO A 650 6.18 -43.31 -6.66
N THR A 651 5.30 -44.20 -6.19
CA THR A 651 5.56 -45.65 -6.22
C THR A 651 5.68 -46.13 -7.67
N PRO A 652 6.31 -47.30 -7.92
CA PRO A 652 6.40 -47.85 -9.27
C PRO A 652 5.03 -47.93 -9.98
N ASP A 653 4.02 -48.46 -9.28
CA ASP A 653 2.65 -48.59 -9.80
C ASP A 653 1.93 -47.24 -9.98
N GLY A 654 2.33 -46.22 -9.21
CA GLY A 654 1.76 -44.87 -9.27
C GLY A 654 2.43 -43.96 -10.30
N MET A 655 3.54 -44.37 -10.90
CA MET A 655 4.32 -43.56 -11.84
C MET A 655 3.54 -43.16 -13.11
N PRO A 656 2.77 -44.05 -13.76
CA PRO A 656 1.98 -43.68 -14.95
C PRO A 656 0.99 -42.54 -14.66
N ALA A 657 0.27 -42.63 -13.53
CA ALA A 657 -0.70 -41.62 -13.13
C ALA A 657 -0.04 -40.26 -12.79
N GLU A 658 1.14 -40.27 -12.17
CA GLU A 658 1.89 -39.04 -11.91
C GLU A 658 2.40 -38.40 -13.21
N ILE A 659 2.86 -39.20 -14.18
CA ILE A 659 3.27 -38.69 -15.49
C ILE A 659 2.08 -38.03 -16.19
N ASP A 660 0.91 -38.69 -16.22
CA ASP A 660 -0.30 -38.11 -16.82
C ASP A 660 -0.72 -36.80 -16.14
N ARG A 661 -0.68 -36.75 -14.80
CA ARG A 661 -0.96 -35.52 -14.04
C ARG A 661 -0.03 -34.39 -14.46
N ARG A 662 1.29 -34.65 -14.56
CA ARG A 662 2.28 -33.63 -14.94
C ARG A 662 2.15 -33.20 -16.40
N LEU A 663 1.82 -34.12 -17.30
CA LEU A 663 1.55 -33.81 -18.71
C LEU A 663 0.30 -32.94 -18.86
N ALA A 664 -0.75 -33.19 -18.06
CA ALA A 664 -1.94 -32.33 -18.04
C ALA A 664 -1.61 -30.92 -17.51
N LEU A 665 -0.81 -30.82 -16.43
CA LEU A 665 -0.35 -29.53 -15.90
C LEU A 665 0.59 -28.78 -16.87
N LYS A 666 1.40 -29.51 -17.65
CA LYS A 666 2.18 -28.96 -18.78
C LYS A 666 1.29 -28.41 -19.88
N ALA A 667 0.25 -29.16 -20.28
CA ALA A 667 -0.72 -28.70 -21.29
C ALA A 667 -1.48 -27.44 -20.83
N ALA A 668 -1.72 -27.31 -19.52
CA ALA A 668 -2.30 -26.13 -18.90
C ALA A 668 -1.31 -24.96 -18.69
N GLY A 669 -0.04 -25.09 -19.10
CA GLY A 669 0.98 -24.05 -18.96
C GLY A 669 1.49 -23.82 -17.53
N SER A 670 1.14 -24.69 -16.58
CA SER A 670 1.45 -24.49 -15.15
C SER A 670 2.77 -25.13 -14.68
N MET A 671 3.38 -25.99 -15.51
CA MET A 671 4.71 -26.55 -15.26
C MET A 671 5.40 -27.07 -16.52
N LEU A 672 6.72 -27.23 -16.48
CA LEU A 672 7.51 -27.92 -17.49
C LEU A 672 8.34 -29.05 -16.84
N PRO A 673 7.83 -30.30 -16.88
CA PRO A 673 8.47 -31.45 -16.26
C PRO A 673 9.50 -32.13 -17.18
N PHE A 674 10.62 -32.57 -16.59
CA PHE A 674 11.68 -33.32 -17.28
C PHE A 674 11.88 -34.70 -16.65
N ALA A 675 12.21 -35.68 -17.50
CA ALA A 675 12.92 -36.88 -17.07
C ALA A 675 14.42 -36.57 -17.04
N THR A 676 15.09 -36.96 -15.95
CA THR A 676 16.52 -36.78 -15.74
C THR A 676 17.24 -38.06 -16.15
N LEU A 677 18.05 -38.01 -17.20
CA LEU A 677 18.83 -39.15 -17.69
C LEU A 677 20.30 -38.98 -17.33
N ASP A 678 20.96 -40.09 -16.97
CA ASP A 678 22.41 -40.11 -16.79
C ASP A 678 23.17 -40.16 -18.13
N ALA A 679 24.51 -40.17 -18.08
CA ALA A 679 25.38 -40.21 -19.25
C ALA A 679 25.21 -41.48 -20.13
N THR A 680 24.59 -42.55 -19.61
CA THR A 680 24.28 -43.77 -20.37
C THR A 680 22.91 -43.71 -21.05
N GLY A 681 22.14 -42.64 -20.80
CA GLY A 681 20.78 -42.48 -21.31
C GLY A 681 19.71 -43.14 -20.45
N ARG A 682 20.06 -43.68 -19.27
CA ARG A 682 19.10 -44.28 -18.34
C ARG A 682 18.35 -43.20 -17.56
N PRO A 683 17.01 -43.23 -17.49
CA PRO A 683 16.25 -42.36 -16.58
C PRO A 683 16.56 -42.68 -15.11
N VAL A 684 16.96 -41.67 -14.36
CA VAL A 684 17.36 -41.77 -12.95
C VAL A 684 16.57 -40.83 -12.03
N GLY A 685 15.54 -40.16 -12.54
CA GLY A 685 14.65 -39.32 -11.74
C GLY A 685 13.94 -38.24 -12.54
N MET A 686 13.41 -37.24 -11.83
CA MET A 686 12.62 -36.15 -12.40
C MET A 686 12.99 -34.80 -11.78
N THR A 687 12.82 -33.73 -12.56
CA THR A 687 12.92 -32.33 -12.11
C THR A 687 11.98 -31.47 -12.94
N THR A 688 11.52 -30.33 -12.40
CA THR A 688 10.45 -29.55 -13.03
C THR A 688 10.69 -28.05 -12.85
N TYR A 689 10.37 -27.27 -13.88
CA TYR A 689 10.03 -25.85 -13.70
C TYR A 689 8.55 -25.73 -13.34
N MET A 690 8.22 -25.03 -12.27
CA MET A 690 6.85 -24.84 -11.81
C MET A 690 6.66 -23.47 -11.17
N ASN A 691 5.44 -23.11 -10.80
CA ASN A 691 5.11 -21.80 -10.21
C ASN A 691 5.69 -20.64 -11.04
N ILE A 692 5.51 -20.72 -12.37
CA ILE A 692 6.03 -19.74 -13.32
C ILE A 692 5.20 -18.46 -13.19
N ASP A 693 5.84 -17.36 -12.83
CA ASP A 693 5.24 -16.02 -12.81
C ASP A 693 5.75 -15.24 -14.03
N ALA A 694 4.83 -14.87 -14.92
CA ALA A 694 5.14 -14.14 -16.15
C ALA A 694 5.11 -12.61 -15.98
N GLY A 695 4.46 -12.10 -14.93
CA GLY A 695 4.39 -10.66 -14.63
C GLY A 695 5.64 -10.14 -13.92
N LEU A 696 6.34 -11.02 -13.23
CA LEU A 696 7.70 -10.83 -12.72
C LEU A 696 8.45 -12.11 -13.06
N PRO A 697 9.34 -12.14 -14.09
CA PRO A 697 9.79 -13.39 -14.70
C PRO A 697 10.55 -14.23 -13.67
N ARG A 698 9.83 -15.13 -12.99
CA ARG A 698 10.31 -15.97 -11.89
C ARG A 698 9.84 -17.38 -12.13
N VAL A 699 10.67 -18.34 -11.73
CA VAL A 699 10.32 -19.75 -11.86
C VAL A 699 10.84 -20.54 -10.67
N GLU A 700 10.08 -21.52 -10.20
CA GLU A 700 10.56 -22.48 -9.22
C GLU A 700 11.20 -23.68 -9.94
N ILE A 701 12.42 -24.03 -9.55
CA ILE A 701 12.98 -25.35 -9.85
C ILE A 701 12.63 -26.28 -8.69
N GLY A 702 11.66 -27.15 -8.93
CA GLY A 702 11.01 -27.90 -7.87
C GLY A 702 10.80 -29.37 -8.21
N SER A 703 10.12 -30.06 -7.29
CA SER A 703 9.70 -31.46 -7.44
C SER A 703 10.82 -32.42 -7.89
N THR A 704 12.05 -32.19 -7.43
CA THR A 704 13.21 -32.96 -7.85
C THR A 704 13.40 -34.19 -6.99
N TRP A 705 13.52 -35.34 -7.63
CA TRP A 705 13.98 -36.58 -7.01
C TRP A 705 14.84 -37.35 -8.01
N ILE A 706 15.89 -37.99 -7.52
CA ILE A 706 16.82 -38.81 -8.32
C ILE A 706 17.31 -39.99 -7.47
N THR A 707 17.74 -41.07 -8.13
CA THR A 707 18.24 -42.28 -7.46
C THR A 707 19.41 -41.97 -6.51
N PRO A 708 19.61 -42.73 -5.42
CA PRO A 708 20.72 -42.49 -4.48
C PRO A 708 22.10 -42.49 -5.13
N ALA A 709 22.30 -43.30 -6.18
CA ALA A 709 23.54 -43.31 -6.96
C ALA A 709 23.78 -41.96 -7.66
N ALA A 710 22.75 -41.37 -8.25
CA ALA A 710 22.82 -40.07 -8.92
C ALA A 710 23.01 -38.89 -7.93
N GLN A 711 22.56 -39.02 -6.67
CA GLN A 711 22.72 -37.99 -5.64
C GLN A 711 24.18 -37.77 -5.20
N ARG A 712 25.03 -38.79 -5.34
CA ARG A 712 26.45 -38.76 -4.91
C ARG A 712 27.39 -38.24 -6.01
N GLY A 713 26.90 -38.06 -7.24
CA GLY A 713 27.67 -37.63 -8.41
C GLY A 713 27.57 -36.13 -8.75
N PRO A 714 28.14 -35.70 -9.90
CA PRO A 714 27.98 -34.33 -10.42
C PRO A 714 26.62 -34.08 -11.10
N LEU A 715 25.85 -35.16 -11.38
CA LEU A 715 24.62 -35.15 -12.17
C LEU A 715 23.59 -34.11 -11.70
N ASN A 716 23.28 -34.07 -10.40
CA ASN A 716 22.28 -33.12 -9.89
C ASN A 716 22.76 -31.66 -9.96
N THR A 717 24.03 -31.43 -9.64
CA THR A 717 24.64 -30.09 -9.72
C THR A 717 24.61 -29.59 -11.17
N GLU A 718 24.98 -30.43 -12.14
CA GLU A 718 24.93 -30.08 -13.55
C GLU A 718 23.50 -29.85 -14.04
N ALA A 719 22.53 -30.65 -13.58
CA ALA A 719 21.13 -30.46 -13.91
C ALA A 719 20.62 -29.08 -13.44
N LYS A 720 20.96 -28.67 -12.22
CA LYS A 720 20.57 -27.35 -11.68
C LYS A 720 21.31 -26.22 -12.39
N ARG A 721 22.60 -26.39 -12.71
CA ARG A 721 23.37 -25.44 -13.51
C ARG A 721 22.74 -25.20 -14.88
N LEU A 722 22.36 -26.25 -15.60
CA LEU A 722 21.70 -26.15 -16.92
C LEU A 722 20.33 -25.47 -16.82
N MET A 723 19.54 -25.81 -15.80
CA MET A 723 18.24 -25.18 -15.59
C MET A 723 18.40 -23.70 -15.22
N LEU A 724 19.27 -23.35 -14.28
CA LEU A 724 19.53 -21.97 -13.91
C LEU A 724 20.04 -21.14 -15.10
N ALA A 725 20.96 -21.69 -15.90
CA ALA A 725 21.43 -21.04 -17.13
C ALA A 725 20.28 -20.79 -18.10
N HIS A 726 19.41 -21.77 -18.34
CA HIS A 726 18.26 -21.57 -19.22
C HIS A 726 17.29 -20.50 -18.68
N ALA A 727 16.98 -20.55 -17.38
CA ALA A 727 16.07 -19.59 -16.75
C ALA A 727 16.62 -18.15 -16.81
N PHE A 728 17.90 -17.95 -16.47
CA PHE A 728 18.49 -16.60 -16.45
C PHE A 728 18.93 -16.10 -17.83
N GLU A 729 19.54 -16.95 -18.65
CA GLU A 729 20.19 -16.51 -19.90
C GLU A 729 19.24 -16.57 -21.10
N VAL A 730 18.29 -17.52 -21.11
CA VAL A 730 17.31 -17.66 -22.21
C VAL A 730 15.99 -17.00 -21.85
N TRP A 731 15.39 -17.36 -20.72
CA TRP A 731 14.10 -16.81 -20.28
C TRP A 731 14.20 -15.46 -19.57
N ARG A 732 15.41 -15.00 -19.26
CA ARG A 732 15.67 -13.72 -18.58
C ARG A 732 14.89 -13.58 -17.26
N CYS A 733 14.82 -14.67 -16.50
CA CYS A 733 14.21 -14.65 -15.19
C CYS A 733 14.93 -13.66 -14.25
N THR A 734 14.16 -12.90 -13.48
CA THR A 734 14.64 -12.02 -12.40
C THR A 734 15.08 -12.80 -11.18
N ALA A 735 14.42 -13.93 -10.89
CA ALA A 735 14.81 -14.87 -9.83
C ALA A 735 14.38 -16.31 -10.13
N VAL A 736 15.10 -17.27 -9.58
CA VAL A 736 14.76 -18.70 -9.59
C VAL A 736 14.62 -19.19 -8.16
N GLU A 737 13.49 -19.82 -7.83
CA GLU A 737 13.16 -20.29 -6.49
C GLU A 737 13.39 -21.78 -6.29
N PHE A 738 13.65 -22.17 -5.04
CA PHE A 738 13.68 -23.55 -4.58
C PHE A 738 12.87 -23.66 -3.28
N ARG A 739 12.01 -24.68 -3.19
CA ARG A 739 11.17 -24.89 -2.00
C ARG A 739 11.33 -26.30 -1.46
N THR A 740 11.52 -26.42 -0.15
CA THR A 740 11.61 -27.72 0.53
C THR A 740 10.97 -27.70 1.91
N HIS A 741 10.69 -28.86 2.50
CA HIS A 741 10.17 -28.94 3.87
C HIS A 741 11.22 -28.38 4.83
N ARG A 742 10.84 -27.58 5.84
CA ARG A 742 11.82 -26.93 6.75
C ARG A 742 12.77 -27.91 7.42
N LEU A 743 12.27 -29.12 7.71
CA LEU A 743 12.98 -30.22 8.35
C LEU A 743 13.81 -31.08 7.37
N ASN A 744 13.71 -30.85 6.06
CA ASN A 744 14.51 -31.57 5.06
C ASN A 744 15.91 -30.93 4.94
N THR A 745 16.75 -31.18 5.94
CA THR A 745 18.12 -30.63 6.03
C THR A 745 19.00 -31.04 4.86
N GLN A 746 18.79 -32.21 4.27
CA GLN A 746 19.55 -32.70 3.12
C GLN A 746 19.31 -31.81 1.88
N SER A 747 18.05 -31.55 1.52
CA SER A 747 17.75 -30.68 0.38
C SER A 747 18.11 -29.23 0.66
N ARG A 748 17.93 -28.74 1.89
CA ARG A 748 18.35 -27.38 2.29
C ARG A 748 19.84 -27.17 2.06
N ARG A 749 20.68 -28.08 2.57
CA ARG A 749 22.13 -28.05 2.32
C ARG A 749 22.48 -28.21 0.84
N ALA A 750 21.68 -28.93 0.07
CA ALA A 750 21.91 -29.05 -1.38
C ALA A 750 21.59 -27.75 -2.12
N ILE A 751 20.50 -27.08 -1.75
CA ILE A 751 20.07 -25.79 -2.31
C ILE A 751 21.07 -24.68 -1.94
N GLU A 752 21.48 -24.62 -0.67
CA GLU A 752 22.49 -23.66 -0.19
C GLU A 752 23.84 -23.85 -0.91
N ARG A 753 24.23 -25.10 -1.22
CA ARG A 753 25.44 -25.39 -2.01
C ARG A 753 25.38 -24.95 -3.47
N LEU A 754 24.18 -24.67 -4.00
CA LEU A 754 24.04 -24.06 -5.32
C LEU A 754 24.28 -22.54 -5.28
N GLY A 755 24.41 -21.94 -4.08
CA GLY A 755 24.49 -20.49 -3.89
C GLY A 755 23.14 -19.81 -3.68
N ALA A 756 22.06 -20.57 -3.47
CA ALA A 756 20.74 -20.00 -3.19
C ALA A 756 20.63 -19.51 -1.74
N GLN A 757 20.05 -18.32 -1.55
CA GLN A 757 19.84 -17.68 -0.25
C GLN A 757 18.51 -18.09 0.35
N LEU A 758 18.42 -18.18 1.69
CA LEU A 758 17.17 -18.49 2.38
C LEU A 758 16.31 -17.22 2.50
N ASP A 759 15.22 -17.16 1.76
CA ASP A 759 14.27 -16.03 1.80
C ASP A 759 13.37 -16.09 3.05
N GLY A 760 13.16 -17.29 3.60
CA GLY A 760 12.39 -17.48 4.84
C GLY A 760 11.68 -18.83 4.96
N ILE A 761 10.90 -18.98 6.03
CA ILE A 761 10.10 -20.18 6.30
C ILE A 761 8.60 -19.82 6.33
N LEU A 762 7.86 -20.32 5.35
CA LEU A 762 6.41 -20.23 5.30
C LEU A 762 5.80 -21.27 6.27
N ARG A 763 5.21 -20.80 7.38
CA ARG A 763 4.56 -21.66 8.38
C ARG A 763 3.22 -22.18 7.87
N ALA A 764 2.91 -23.45 8.12
CA ALA A 764 1.67 -24.11 7.71
C ALA A 764 1.31 -23.90 6.22
N HIS A 765 2.32 -23.84 5.35
CA HIS A 765 2.19 -23.46 3.95
C HIS A 765 1.31 -24.42 3.13
N MET A 766 1.39 -25.73 3.39
CA MET A 766 0.61 -26.72 2.66
C MET A 766 0.24 -27.93 3.52
N ARG A 767 -0.90 -28.57 3.24
CA ARG A 767 -1.28 -29.83 3.85
C ARG A 767 -0.64 -30.99 3.09
N MET A 768 0.07 -31.85 3.80
CA MET A 768 0.71 -33.05 3.27
C MET A 768 -0.32 -34.19 3.11
N PRO A 769 -0.07 -35.20 2.25
CA PRO A 769 -1.01 -36.31 2.04
C PRO A 769 -1.39 -37.08 3.32
N ASN A 770 -0.53 -37.08 4.33
CA ASN A 770 -0.80 -37.67 5.65
C ASN A 770 -1.61 -36.75 6.59
N GLY A 771 -2.15 -35.64 6.09
CA GLY A 771 -2.98 -34.70 6.82
C GLY A 771 -2.24 -33.66 7.66
N THR A 772 -0.91 -33.76 7.81
CA THR A 772 -0.12 -32.79 8.58
C THR A 772 0.13 -31.49 7.79
N LEU A 773 0.42 -30.40 8.51
CA LEU A 773 0.79 -29.12 7.90
C LEU A 773 2.31 -29.05 7.74
N ARG A 774 2.76 -28.66 6.55
CA ARG A 774 4.16 -28.49 6.20
C ARG A 774 4.57 -27.02 6.30
N ASP A 775 5.62 -26.76 7.06
CA ASP A 775 6.39 -25.54 6.96
C ASP A 775 7.38 -25.64 5.80
N THR A 776 7.40 -24.63 4.92
CA THR A 776 8.22 -24.64 3.70
C THR A 776 9.33 -23.62 3.81
N ALA A 777 10.58 -24.10 3.75
CA ALA A 777 11.74 -23.23 3.55
C ALA A 777 11.80 -22.83 2.08
N VAL A 778 11.88 -21.54 1.81
CA VAL A 778 11.93 -20.93 0.48
C VAL A 778 13.32 -20.32 0.29
N TYR A 779 13.94 -20.66 -0.82
CA TYR A 779 15.23 -20.13 -1.22
C TYR A 779 15.12 -19.50 -2.60
N SER A 780 15.98 -18.54 -2.90
CA SER A 780 16.08 -17.95 -4.23
C SER A 780 17.52 -17.72 -4.68
N ILE A 781 17.67 -17.63 -5.99
CA ILE A 781 18.84 -17.06 -6.67
C ILE A 781 18.29 -15.92 -7.54
N THR A 782 18.94 -14.77 -7.56
CA THR A 782 18.53 -13.61 -8.35
C THR A 782 19.43 -13.43 -9.57
N ALA A 783 18.93 -12.73 -10.59
CA ALA A 783 19.69 -12.47 -11.82
C ALA A 783 21.05 -11.77 -11.58
N PRO A 784 21.19 -10.81 -10.64
CA PRO A 784 22.49 -10.22 -10.30
C PRO A 784 23.48 -11.20 -9.66
N GLU A 785 23.00 -12.20 -8.93
CA GLU A 785 23.84 -13.22 -8.29
C GLU A 785 24.28 -14.32 -9.27
N TRP A 786 23.51 -14.52 -10.34
CA TRP A 786 23.71 -15.60 -11.31
C TRP A 786 25.13 -15.67 -11.89
N PRO A 787 25.78 -14.58 -12.34
CA PRO A 787 27.13 -14.68 -12.93
C PRO A 787 28.16 -15.31 -11.98
N ALA A 788 28.15 -14.92 -10.71
CA ALA A 788 29.07 -15.45 -9.71
C ALA A 788 28.75 -16.91 -9.37
N ILE A 789 27.47 -17.23 -9.21
CA ILE A 789 27.00 -18.60 -8.95
C ILE A 789 27.31 -19.52 -10.12
N ARG A 790 27.13 -19.07 -11.36
CA ARG A 790 27.46 -19.82 -12.58
C ARG A 790 28.94 -20.19 -12.59
N SER A 791 29.83 -19.22 -12.37
CA SER A 791 31.27 -19.47 -12.28
C SER A 791 31.61 -20.46 -11.17
N HIS A 792 30.94 -20.38 -10.03
CA HIS A 792 31.13 -21.34 -8.93
C HIS A 792 30.67 -22.76 -9.30
N LEU A 793 29.51 -22.90 -9.94
CA LEU A 793 28.96 -24.19 -10.38
C LEU A 793 29.81 -24.81 -11.49
N ASP A 794 30.30 -24.01 -12.45
CA ASP A 794 31.21 -24.47 -13.50
C ASP A 794 32.52 -24.97 -12.89
N TRP A 795 33.10 -24.23 -11.94
CA TRP A 795 34.27 -24.68 -11.18
C TRP A 795 34.01 -25.98 -10.41
N GLN A 796 32.84 -26.14 -9.76
CA GLN A 796 32.49 -27.37 -9.05
C GLN A 796 32.40 -28.58 -9.98
N LEU A 797 32.01 -28.39 -11.24
CA LEU A 797 31.87 -29.44 -12.25
C LEU A 797 33.20 -29.78 -12.93
N GLU A 798 34.12 -28.82 -13.03
CA GLU A 798 35.45 -29.00 -13.64
C GLU A 798 36.52 -29.52 -12.66
N ARG A 799 36.31 -29.36 -11.35
CA ARG A 799 37.26 -29.82 -10.34
C ARG A 799 37.41 -31.35 -10.40
N PRO A 800 38.65 -31.90 -10.47
CA PRO A 800 38.88 -33.33 -10.28
C PRO A 800 38.38 -33.75 -8.89
N ARG A 801 37.46 -34.72 -8.84
CA ARG A 801 36.92 -35.26 -7.60
C ARG A 801 37.83 -36.31 -6.99
#